data_AF-A0A7V2VHP4-F1
#
_entry.id   AF-A0A7V2VHP4-F1
#
_cell.length_a   1.000
_cell.length_b   1.000
_cell.length_c   1.000
_cell.angle_alpha   90.00
_cell.angle_beta   90.00
_cell.angle_gamma   90.00
#
_symmetry.space_group_name_H-M   'P 1'
#
loop_
_entity.id
_entity.type
_entity.pdbx_description
1 polymer ?
#
loop_
_entity_poly.entity_id
_entity_poly.type
_entity_poly.pdbx_seq_one_letter_code
_entity_poly.pdbx_strand_id
1 'polypeptide(L)'
;MAGKKLALTLLITIITLNLWPSAPTAQAQDNAPVQALILLVNDNPAQLTEVVDLLEAQNGQTRHVFPNRAVIALATPDTIQSLAALPSAAAVFTQAIEPSSIDSYGPNGNHIASVWNNLIASQTAPLNVGLMASGHPNDPNDALTAPDLPSVSGRMLLGASAASVTPGYYQTSEYMAGSVAVGVVLVESDGSTDPSTEDWTSAEKQQVFDEIVTGLNWWAEMEPRAHISFVYDDHFSNPLPTSVEPISRPYSDQKYWIADAMSEMGYDASFYFTQVRDYNNDLRAAYQTDWAFTIFVVDSSADGDNRFSDNYFAYAYLGGPFTVMTYGNNGYGSHNMDAVIAHETGHIFHALDQYYSAHQPCTRSAGYLGVENQNSLYGDCTSNENSIMRGGISPYGAKAIDSYAAGQVGWRDSDGDDILDPLDTDLPINITSVSVVNDSVTVTGATEIIPYPSPSRASVTINTLARVQYRFNEGDWQQATADDGAFDGTSESYHFTASLPPGLYTLEVVAVDSAGNVSEANATETISILDPIDGGLNTELHQLSGAASTGNPVNINGMAYHLQGGIITSVEYRINGGDWQLASAQDGAFDSDYEPFTLSTDSLAAGTYVIEARAADGEGNTEVNFPSYGFTVAEEHFIFLPLVVRGL
;
A
#
# COMPACT_ATOMS: atom_id res chain seq x y z
N MET A 1 32.22 -71.88 -25.58
CA MET A 1 33.06 -70.70 -25.86
C MET A 1 32.15 -69.57 -26.28
N ALA A 2 32.24 -68.44 -25.56
CA ALA A 2 31.76 -67.10 -25.88
C ALA A 2 30.37 -66.92 -26.55
N GLY A 3 29.34 -66.69 -25.74
CA GLY A 3 28.12 -65.99 -26.15
C GLY A 3 27.91 -64.79 -25.21
N LYS A 4 28.18 -63.58 -25.71
CA LYS A 4 28.13 -62.32 -24.94
C LYS A 4 26.69 -61.99 -24.53
N LYS A 5 26.54 -61.58 -23.27
CA LYS A 5 25.33 -61.03 -22.65
C LYS A 5 24.92 -59.73 -23.37
N LEU A 6 23.67 -59.66 -23.84
CA LEU A 6 23.01 -58.40 -24.18
C LEU A 6 22.37 -57.88 -22.87
N ALA A 7 22.95 -56.83 -22.31
CA ALA A 7 22.32 -56.04 -21.25
C ALA A 7 21.43 -55.00 -21.94
N LEU A 8 20.12 -55.08 -21.68
CA LEU A 8 19.14 -54.09 -22.12
C LEU A 8 19.12 -52.98 -21.07
N THR A 9 19.81 -51.87 -21.35
CA THR A 9 19.77 -50.65 -20.53
C THR A 9 18.46 -49.93 -20.83
N LEU A 10 17.55 -49.92 -19.86
CA LEU A 10 16.32 -49.13 -19.88
C LEU A 10 16.68 -47.66 -19.64
N LEU A 11 16.60 -46.83 -20.68
CA LEU A 11 16.75 -45.38 -20.57
C LEU A 11 15.43 -44.83 -20.00
N ILE A 12 15.41 -44.50 -18.71
CA ILE A 12 14.32 -43.71 -18.11
C ILE A 12 14.59 -42.25 -18.47
N THR A 13 13.87 -41.74 -19.47
CA THR A 13 13.81 -40.31 -19.76
C THR A 13 12.93 -39.65 -18.70
N ILE A 14 13.55 -39.07 -17.67
CA ILE A 14 12.88 -38.13 -16.77
C ILE A 14 12.67 -36.86 -17.58
N ILE A 15 11.43 -36.59 -18.00
CA ILE A 15 11.03 -35.29 -18.52
C ILE A 15 10.88 -34.37 -17.31
N THR A 16 11.91 -33.59 -17.00
CA THR A 16 11.77 -32.40 -16.16
C THR A 16 11.03 -31.35 -17.00
N LEU A 17 9.75 -31.11 -16.70
CA LEU A 17 9.07 -29.89 -17.15
C LEU A 17 9.76 -28.71 -16.45
N ASN A 18 10.73 -28.12 -17.13
CA ASN A 18 11.16 -26.76 -16.83
C ASN A 18 10.02 -25.83 -17.27
N LEU A 19 9.20 -25.41 -16.31
CA LEU A 19 8.34 -24.23 -16.47
C LEU A 19 9.28 -23.02 -16.46
N TRP A 20 9.81 -22.67 -17.63
CA TRP A 20 10.33 -21.33 -17.85
C TRP A 20 9.11 -20.40 -17.97
N PRO A 21 9.10 -19.23 -17.30
CA PRO A 21 8.07 -18.25 -17.55
C PRO A 21 8.08 -17.94 -19.06
N SER A 22 6.90 -18.02 -19.66
CA SER A 22 6.72 -17.67 -21.06
C SER A 22 7.18 -16.23 -21.22
N ALA A 23 8.06 -15.95 -22.18
CA ALA A 23 8.38 -14.57 -22.52
C ALA A 23 7.06 -13.81 -22.79
N PRO A 24 6.89 -12.59 -22.24
CA PRO A 24 5.68 -11.82 -22.48
C PRO A 24 5.45 -11.70 -23.98
N THR A 25 4.19 -11.84 -24.40
CA THR A 25 3.80 -11.66 -25.80
C THR A 25 4.19 -10.24 -26.26
N ALA A 26 4.51 -10.07 -27.55
CA ALA A 26 4.92 -8.76 -28.09
C ALA A 26 3.93 -7.61 -27.81
N GLN A 27 2.68 -7.93 -27.50
CA GLN A 27 1.62 -6.99 -27.14
C GLN A 27 1.70 -6.51 -25.67
N ALA A 28 2.30 -7.31 -24.77
CA ALA A 28 2.54 -6.92 -23.38
C ALA A 28 3.78 -6.02 -23.23
N GLN A 29 4.67 -6.01 -24.23
CA GLN A 29 5.89 -5.19 -24.22
C GLN A 29 5.64 -3.74 -24.68
N ASP A 30 4.58 -3.50 -25.46
CA ASP A 30 4.17 -2.17 -25.96
C ASP A 30 3.34 -1.36 -24.95
N ASN A 31 2.94 -1.93 -23.80
CA ASN A 31 2.10 -1.26 -22.79
C ASN A 31 2.79 -1.10 -21.42
N ALA A 32 4.13 -1.17 -21.38
CA ALA A 32 4.87 -0.94 -20.15
C ALA A 32 4.71 0.52 -19.68
N PRO A 33 4.55 0.78 -18.38
CA PRO A 33 4.46 2.14 -17.87
C PRO A 33 5.70 2.97 -18.21
N VAL A 34 5.50 4.22 -18.63
CA VAL A 34 6.55 5.21 -18.90
C VAL A 34 6.26 6.48 -18.12
N GLN A 35 7.31 7.26 -17.83
CA GLN A 35 7.12 8.57 -17.23
C GLN A 35 6.47 9.54 -18.22
N ALA A 36 5.57 10.37 -17.73
CA ALA A 36 4.92 11.43 -18.47
C ALA A 36 4.80 12.69 -17.63
N LEU A 37 5.01 13.85 -18.25
CA LEU A 37 4.63 15.16 -17.72
C LEU A 37 3.28 15.56 -18.28
N ILE A 38 2.34 15.88 -17.41
CA ILE A 38 1.01 16.42 -17.71
C ILE A 38 1.00 17.88 -17.27
N LEU A 39 0.92 18.82 -18.22
CA LEU A 39 0.70 20.24 -17.92
C LEU A 39 -0.80 20.52 -17.82
N LEU A 40 -1.22 21.30 -16.82
CA LEU A 40 -2.62 21.68 -16.62
C LEU A 40 -2.97 22.96 -17.39
N VAL A 41 -4.26 23.10 -17.76
CA VAL A 41 -4.74 24.24 -18.58
C VAL A 41 -4.79 25.54 -17.80
N ASN A 42 -5.11 25.50 -16.51
CA ASN A 42 -5.17 26.67 -15.65
C ASN A 42 -4.87 26.32 -14.20
N ASP A 43 -4.65 27.35 -13.39
CA ASP A 43 -4.41 27.19 -11.96
C ASP A 43 -5.73 26.86 -11.21
N ASN A 44 -6.25 25.64 -11.37
CA ASN A 44 -7.47 25.19 -10.72
C ASN A 44 -7.29 23.81 -10.04
N PRO A 45 -7.48 23.71 -8.71
CA PRO A 45 -7.36 22.46 -7.98
C PRO A 45 -8.23 21.32 -8.53
N ALA A 46 -9.43 21.61 -9.05
CA ALA A 46 -10.32 20.58 -9.60
C ALA A 46 -9.75 19.89 -10.84
N GLN A 47 -8.90 20.58 -11.62
CA GLN A 47 -8.23 20.00 -12.78
C GLN A 47 -7.12 19.04 -12.37
N LEU A 48 -6.40 19.36 -11.28
CA LEU A 48 -5.41 18.48 -10.69
C LEU A 48 -6.08 17.21 -10.18
N THR A 49 -7.18 17.33 -9.42
CA THR A 49 -7.97 16.18 -8.94
C THR A 49 -8.43 15.31 -10.10
N GLU A 50 -9.01 15.86 -11.17
CA GLU A 50 -9.45 15.07 -12.32
C GLU A 50 -8.30 14.26 -12.98
N VAL A 51 -7.10 14.85 -13.07
CA VAL A 51 -5.91 14.18 -13.63
C VAL A 51 -5.42 13.05 -12.72
N VAL A 52 -5.36 13.29 -11.41
CA VAL A 52 -4.92 12.29 -10.40
C VAL A 52 -5.94 11.16 -10.31
N ASP A 53 -7.24 11.45 -10.24
CA ASP A 53 -8.31 10.45 -10.21
C ASP A 53 -8.26 9.55 -11.45
N LEU A 54 -8.01 10.11 -12.64
CA LEU A 54 -7.89 9.31 -13.86
C LEU A 54 -6.63 8.42 -13.84
N LEU A 55 -5.50 8.95 -13.34
CA LEU A 55 -4.27 8.18 -13.18
C LEU A 55 -4.53 6.97 -12.27
N GLU A 56 -5.07 7.20 -11.08
CA GLU A 56 -5.35 6.15 -10.10
C GLU A 56 -6.35 5.12 -10.63
N ALA A 57 -7.45 5.57 -11.25
CA ALA A 57 -8.47 4.70 -11.84
C ALA A 57 -7.93 3.80 -12.96
N GLN A 58 -6.80 4.16 -13.58
CA GLN A 58 -6.14 3.39 -14.64
C GLN A 58 -4.81 2.76 -14.20
N ASN A 59 -4.57 2.65 -12.88
CA ASN A 59 -3.34 2.10 -12.29
C ASN A 59 -2.06 2.85 -12.67
N GLY A 60 -2.17 4.13 -13.00
CA GLY A 60 -1.06 5.06 -13.07
C GLY A 60 -0.59 5.48 -11.67
N GLN A 61 0.67 5.89 -11.56
CA GLN A 61 1.26 6.35 -10.31
C GLN A 61 1.71 7.80 -10.43
N THR A 62 1.13 8.67 -9.60
CA THR A 62 1.62 10.04 -9.42
C THR A 62 3.00 10.01 -8.75
N ARG A 63 3.96 10.80 -9.24
CA ARG A 63 5.32 10.90 -8.68
C ARG A 63 5.62 12.29 -8.15
N HIS A 64 5.32 13.32 -8.93
CA HIS A 64 5.53 14.71 -8.56
C HIS A 64 4.31 15.53 -8.92
N VAL A 65 3.85 16.35 -7.99
CA VAL A 65 2.75 17.29 -8.18
C VAL A 65 3.29 18.68 -7.98
N PHE A 66 3.12 19.51 -9.01
CA PHE A 66 3.34 20.95 -8.95
C PHE A 66 1.95 21.58 -8.86
N PRO A 67 1.49 21.95 -7.65
CA PRO A 67 0.10 22.34 -7.41
C PRO A 67 -0.40 23.34 -8.44
N ASN A 68 -1.57 23.04 -9.01
CA ASN A 68 -2.26 23.84 -10.02
C ASN A 68 -1.54 23.96 -11.39
N ARG A 69 -0.37 23.35 -11.58
CA ARG A 69 0.47 23.57 -12.77
C ARG A 69 0.74 22.31 -13.56
N ALA A 70 1.20 21.24 -12.90
CA ALA A 70 1.59 20.02 -13.59
C ALA A 70 1.66 18.78 -12.67
N VAL A 71 1.66 17.62 -13.30
CA VAL A 71 1.87 16.32 -12.67
C VAL A 71 2.92 15.55 -13.47
N ILE A 72 3.89 14.93 -12.79
CA ILE A 72 4.74 13.89 -13.37
C ILE A 72 4.25 12.56 -12.82
N ALA A 73 3.97 11.62 -13.71
CA ALA A 73 3.41 10.31 -13.37
C ALA A 73 4.09 9.19 -14.16
N LEU A 74 4.01 7.97 -13.62
CA LEU A 74 4.34 6.72 -14.31
C LEU A 74 3.03 6.06 -14.76
N ALA A 75 2.82 5.94 -16.06
CA ALA A 75 1.54 5.47 -16.60
C ALA A 75 1.73 4.67 -17.90
N THR A 76 0.80 3.78 -18.21
CA THR A 76 0.81 3.04 -19.48
C THR A 76 0.55 3.97 -20.66
N PRO A 77 1.02 3.65 -21.88
CA PRO A 77 0.69 4.41 -23.09
C PRO A 77 -0.82 4.66 -23.29
N ASP A 78 -1.68 3.69 -22.96
CA ASP A 78 -3.13 3.85 -23.03
C ASP A 78 -3.65 4.90 -22.03
N THR A 79 -3.10 4.92 -20.82
CA THR A 79 -3.42 5.91 -19.79
C THR A 79 -2.96 7.31 -20.22
N ILE A 80 -1.76 7.42 -20.78
CA ILE A 80 -1.21 8.66 -21.31
C ILE A 80 -2.09 9.22 -22.44
N GLN A 81 -2.60 8.35 -23.31
CA GLN A 81 -3.55 8.76 -24.35
C GLN A 81 -4.86 9.27 -23.75
N SER A 82 -5.37 8.62 -22.69
CA SER A 82 -6.57 9.05 -21.98
C SER A 82 -6.37 10.42 -21.31
N LEU A 83 -5.21 10.63 -20.67
CA LEU A 83 -4.82 11.90 -20.07
C LEU A 83 -4.71 13.02 -21.10
N ALA A 84 -4.09 12.76 -22.25
CA ALA A 84 -3.96 13.74 -23.33
C ALA A 84 -5.31 14.15 -23.95
N ALA A 85 -6.36 13.35 -23.72
CA ALA A 85 -7.72 13.67 -24.17
C ALA A 85 -8.53 14.46 -23.12
N LEU A 86 -8.03 14.60 -21.88
CA LEU A 86 -8.72 15.37 -20.84
C LEU A 86 -8.73 16.87 -21.18
N PRO A 87 -9.87 17.57 -21.03
CA PRO A 87 -9.93 19.02 -21.16
C PRO A 87 -9.04 19.76 -20.16
N SER A 88 -8.70 19.12 -19.04
CA SER A 88 -7.83 19.63 -17.98
C SER A 88 -6.34 19.51 -18.31
N ALA A 89 -5.95 18.66 -19.26
CA ALA A 89 -4.57 18.52 -19.71
C ALA A 89 -4.30 19.47 -20.89
N ALA A 90 -3.42 20.43 -20.69
CA ALA A 90 -2.99 21.36 -21.73
C ALA A 90 -2.03 20.70 -22.72
N ALA A 91 -1.12 19.88 -22.19
CA ALA A 91 -0.16 19.11 -22.95
C ALA A 91 0.32 17.91 -22.13
N VAL A 92 0.70 16.85 -22.84
CA VAL A 92 1.31 15.66 -22.24
C VAL A 92 2.61 15.35 -22.98
N PHE A 93 3.70 15.18 -22.24
CA PHE A 93 5.03 14.93 -22.77
C PHE A 93 5.61 13.64 -22.21
N THR A 94 6.20 12.83 -23.08
CA THR A 94 6.94 11.60 -22.73
C THR A 94 8.40 11.67 -23.19
N GLN A 95 8.81 12.81 -23.72
CA GLN A 95 10.16 13.10 -24.22
C GLN A 95 10.58 14.50 -23.77
N ALA A 96 11.87 14.80 -23.92
CA ALA A 96 12.40 16.13 -23.64
C ALA A 96 11.62 17.23 -24.38
N ILE A 97 11.41 18.34 -23.69
CA ILE A 97 10.65 19.50 -24.10
C ILE A 97 11.62 20.56 -24.60
N GLU A 98 11.42 21.03 -25.83
CA GLU A 98 12.12 22.20 -26.34
C GLU A 98 11.57 23.46 -25.63
N PRO A 99 12.41 24.33 -25.02
CA PRO A 99 11.93 25.47 -24.22
C PRO A 99 10.92 26.36 -24.97
N SER A 100 11.13 26.62 -26.26
CA SER A 100 10.20 27.44 -27.05
C SER A 100 8.77 26.88 -27.18
N SER A 101 8.57 25.59 -26.92
CA SER A 101 7.26 24.94 -27.00
C SER A 101 6.34 25.23 -25.81
N ILE A 102 6.90 25.76 -24.72
CA ILE A 102 6.18 26.03 -23.48
C ILE A 102 6.24 27.51 -23.04
N ASP A 103 6.82 28.39 -23.86
CA ASP A 103 6.90 29.84 -23.58
C ASP A 103 5.52 30.46 -23.24
N SER A 104 4.44 29.91 -23.82
CA SER A 104 3.06 30.35 -23.56
C SER A 104 2.56 30.09 -22.14
N TYR A 105 3.25 29.24 -21.37
CA TYR A 105 2.92 28.89 -19.97
C TYR A 105 3.68 29.73 -18.95
N GLY A 106 4.47 30.72 -19.42
CA GLY A 106 5.19 31.67 -18.57
C GLY A 106 6.36 31.05 -17.79
N PRO A 107 6.92 31.80 -16.82
CA PRO A 107 8.09 31.37 -16.05
C PRO A 107 7.90 30.02 -15.35
N ASN A 108 6.71 29.76 -14.81
CA ASN A 108 6.39 28.51 -14.12
C ASN A 108 6.44 27.29 -15.04
N GLY A 109 5.96 27.43 -16.29
CA GLY A 109 6.09 26.38 -17.29
C GLY A 109 7.56 26.06 -17.59
N ASN A 110 8.41 27.09 -17.68
CA ASN A 110 9.85 26.93 -17.89
C ASN A 110 10.53 26.20 -16.73
N HIS A 111 10.17 26.52 -15.49
CA HIS A 111 10.68 25.81 -14.32
C HIS A 111 10.36 24.31 -14.38
N ILE A 112 9.11 23.95 -14.70
CA ILE A 112 8.65 22.55 -14.79
C ILE A 112 9.30 21.80 -15.95
N ALA A 113 9.46 22.44 -17.12
CA ALA A 113 10.15 21.79 -18.24
C ALA A 113 11.64 21.57 -17.98
N SER A 114 12.31 22.45 -17.23
CA SER A 114 13.69 22.24 -16.79
C SER A 114 13.80 20.96 -15.95
N VAL A 115 12.95 20.84 -14.92
CA VAL A 115 12.84 19.65 -14.07
C VAL A 115 12.61 18.40 -14.91
N TRP A 116 11.60 18.42 -15.79
CA TRP A 116 11.26 17.29 -16.64
C TRP A 116 12.42 16.86 -17.55
N ASN A 117 13.07 17.83 -18.19
CA ASN A 117 14.21 17.57 -19.07
C ASN A 117 15.39 16.96 -18.30
N ASN A 118 15.63 17.40 -17.07
CA ASN A 118 16.67 16.84 -16.21
C ASN A 118 16.34 15.39 -15.81
N LEU A 119 15.11 15.11 -15.40
CA LEU A 119 14.68 13.75 -15.06
C LEU A 119 14.82 12.77 -16.23
N ILE A 120 14.43 13.18 -17.44
CA ILE A 120 14.56 12.35 -18.65
C ILE A 120 16.03 12.23 -19.08
N ALA A 121 16.84 13.28 -18.95
CA ALA A 121 18.26 13.27 -19.30
C ALA A 121 19.07 12.33 -18.37
N SER A 122 18.80 12.35 -17.06
CA SER A 122 19.45 11.50 -16.06
C SER A 122 19.26 10.00 -16.32
N GLN A 123 18.19 9.60 -16.99
CA GLN A 123 17.98 8.20 -17.44
C GLN A 123 18.95 7.77 -18.56
N THR A 124 19.60 8.72 -19.25
CA THR A 124 20.41 8.47 -20.44
C THR A 124 21.92 8.70 -20.25
N ALA A 125 22.33 9.34 -19.16
CA ALA A 125 23.73 9.72 -18.92
C ALA A 125 24.51 8.67 -18.12
N PRO A 126 25.71 8.23 -18.55
CA PRO A 126 26.61 7.49 -17.70
C PRO A 126 27.19 8.43 -16.63
N LEU A 127 26.88 8.14 -15.36
CA LEU A 127 27.35 8.91 -14.21
C LEU A 127 28.88 8.97 -14.18
N ASN A 128 29.43 10.16 -13.94
CA ASN A 128 30.87 10.36 -13.76
C ASN A 128 31.25 9.90 -12.34
N VAL A 129 31.52 8.59 -12.16
CA VAL A 129 31.83 7.91 -10.88
C VAL A 129 33.20 8.31 -10.28
N GLY A 130 33.73 9.49 -10.61
CA GLY A 130 35.09 9.91 -10.27
C GLY A 130 35.24 10.75 -9.00
N LEU A 131 34.16 11.32 -8.47
CA LEU A 131 34.19 12.14 -7.25
C LEU A 131 33.71 11.29 -6.07
N MET A 132 34.68 10.67 -5.39
CA MET A 132 34.45 10.17 -4.04
C MET A 132 34.34 11.38 -3.11
N ALA A 133 33.14 11.91 -2.91
CA ALA A 133 32.82 12.57 -1.65
C ALA A 133 32.58 11.47 -0.59
N SER A 134 33.59 10.64 -0.34
CA SER A 134 33.60 9.87 0.91
C SER A 134 33.64 10.91 2.02
N GLY A 135 32.71 10.84 2.98
CA GLY A 135 32.58 11.80 4.08
C GLY A 135 33.93 12.33 4.53
N HIS A 136 34.08 13.64 4.50
CA HIS A 136 35.31 14.28 4.92
C HIS A 136 35.58 13.86 6.37
N PRO A 137 36.83 13.58 6.79
CA PRO A 137 37.14 13.09 8.14
C PRO A 137 36.66 13.97 9.31
N ASN A 138 36.15 15.17 9.00
CA ASN A 138 35.66 16.16 9.94
C ASN A 138 34.16 16.47 9.77
N ASP A 139 33.44 15.75 8.89
CA ASP A 139 32.01 15.98 8.71
C ASP A 139 31.30 15.64 10.03
N PRO A 140 30.53 16.60 10.59
CA PRO A 140 29.79 16.37 11.81
C PRO A 140 28.63 15.42 11.55
N ASN A 141 28.09 14.81 12.60
CA ASN A 141 26.82 14.09 12.49
C ASN A 141 25.69 15.07 12.09
N ASP A 142 25.13 14.82 10.92
CA ASP A 142 24.09 15.55 10.20
C ASP A 142 22.67 15.01 10.47
N ALA A 143 22.55 13.80 11.03
CA ALA A 143 21.31 13.31 11.63
C ALA A 143 21.03 13.90 13.03
N LEU A 144 20.32 15.03 13.11
CA LEU A 144 20.02 15.76 14.36
C LEU A 144 18.69 15.34 14.99
N THR A 145 18.46 15.71 16.26
CA THR A 145 17.19 15.48 16.96
C THR A 145 16.48 16.80 17.21
N ALA A 146 15.21 16.89 16.80
CA ALA A 146 14.44 18.11 17.00
C ALA A 146 14.16 18.34 18.50
N PRO A 147 14.46 19.53 19.03
CA PRO A 147 14.40 19.82 20.47
C PRO A 147 12.97 20.04 20.98
N ASP A 148 11.98 20.23 20.09
CA ASP A 148 10.58 20.43 20.43
C ASP A 148 9.76 19.14 20.53
N LEU A 149 10.38 17.99 20.23
CA LEU A 149 9.67 16.73 20.25
C LEU A 149 9.28 16.36 21.69
N PRO A 150 8.06 15.83 21.91
CA PRO A 150 7.67 15.29 23.20
C PRO A 150 8.65 14.21 23.68
N SER A 151 8.74 14.01 25.00
CA SER A 151 9.50 12.88 25.57
C SER A 151 8.99 11.56 24.99
N VAL A 152 9.78 10.49 24.98
CA VAL A 152 9.33 9.17 24.45
C VAL A 152 8.02 8.73 25.09
N SER A 153 7.92 8.85 26.42
CA SER A 153 6.66 8.59 27.14
C SER A 153 5.55 9.55 26.73
N GLY A 154 5.86 10.83 26.47
CA GLY A 154 4.93 11.82 25.94
C GLY A 154 4.46 11.54 24.52
N ARG A 155 5.32 11.00 23.63
CA ARG A 155 4.95 10.59 22.26
C ARG A 155 4.02 9.38 22.30
N MET A 156 4.34 8.37 23.11
CA MET A 156 3.47 7.23 23.36
C MET A 156 2.15 7.64 24.02
N LEU A 157 2.16 8.56 25.00
CA LEU A 157 0.94 9.07 25.64
C LEU A 157 0.08 9.89 24.68
N LEU A 158 0.69 10.77 23.86
CA LEU A 158 -0.04 11.58 22.89
C LEU A 158 -0.73 10.69 21.85
N GLY A 159 -0.03 9.65 21.35
CA GLY A 159 -0.64 8.62 20.51
C GLY A 159 -1.69 7.74 21.20
N ALA A 160 -1.62 7.55 22.52
CA ALA A 160 -2.64 6.83 23.28
C ALA A 160 -3.81 7.72 23.77
N SER A 161 -3.66 9.05 23.73
CA SER A 161 -4.63 10.02 24.27
C SER A 161 -5.47 10.73 23.22
N ALA A 162 -5.05 10.69 21.95
CA ALA A 162 -5.88 11.00 20.80
C ALA A 162 -6.36 9.68 20.22
N ALA A 163 -7.66 9.44 20.19
CA ALA A 163 -8.29 8.23 19.66
C ALA A 163 -8.17 8.08 18.12
N SER A 164 -7.06 8.56 17.52
CA SER A 164 -6.85 8.53 16.08
C SER A 164 -5.56 7.78 15.77
N VAL A 165 -5.69 6.73 14.99
CA VAL A 165 -4.58 5.96 14.41
C VAL A 165 -3.93 6.69 13.23
N THR A 166 -4.35 7.92 12.93
CA THR A 166 -3.77 8.77 11.89
C THR A 166 -2.61 9.62 12.44
N PRO A 167 -1.62 10.00 11.62
CA PRO A 167 -0.47 10.78 12.09
C PRO A 167 -0.86 12.18 12.61
N GLY A 168 -0.49 12.48 13.84
CA GLY A 168 -0.76 13.77 14.49
C GLY A 168 0.27 14.86 14.19
N TYR A 169 0.19 15.98 14.92
CA TYR A 169 0.97 17.20 14.71
C TYR A 169 2.50 17.03 14.65
N TYR A 170 3.05 16.13 15.48
CA TYR A 170 4.50 15.86 15.53
C TYR A 170 4.96 14.75 14.59
N GLN A 171 4.02 14.02 13.99
CA GLN A 171 4.26 12.83 13.17
C GLN A 171 4.18 13.21 11.70
N THR A 172 5.13 14.03 11.26
CA THR A 172 5.14 14.60 9.91
C THR A 172 5.86 13.73 8.88
N SER A 173 6.58 12.69 9.32
CA SER A 173 7.33 11.75 8.45
C SER A 173 7.79 10.49 9.21
N GLU A 174 6.86 9.62 9.61
CA GLU A 174 7.20 8.42 10.42
C GLU A 174 7.80 7.28 9.59
N TYR A 175 7.35 7.10 8.35
CA TYR A 175 7.87 6.15 7.36
C TYR A 175 7.60 6.67 5.93
N MET A 176 8.42 6.27 4.97
CA MET A 176 8.43 6.83 3.62
C MET A 176 7.51 6.02 2.70
N ALA A 177 6.20 6.27 2.78
CA ALA A 177 5.19 5.74 1.87
C ALA A 177 4.05 6.74 1.69
N GLY A 178 3.29 6.63 0.60
CA GLY A 178 2.21 7.56 0.29
C GLY A 178 2.71 8.94 -0.16
N SER A 179 1.92 9.97 0.11
CA SER A 179 2.12 11.32 -0.39
C SER A 179 2.86 12.22 0.61
N VAL A 180 3.77 13.05 0.12
CA VAL A 180 4.63 13.91 0.93
C VAL A 180 4.60 15.35 0.40
N ALA A 181 4.12 16.29 1.20
CA ALA A 181 4.26 17.71 0.88
C ALA A 181 5.66 18.22 1.23
N VAL A 182 6.26 19.01 0.34
CA VAL A 182 7.62 19.51 0.46
C VAL A 182 7.62 21.02 0.29
N GLY A 183 7.85 21.76 1.37
CA GLY A 183 8.11 23.19 1.30
C GLY A 183 9.54 23.44 0.85
N VAL A 184 9.74 24.09 -0.31
CA VAL A 184 11.10 24.42 -0.79
C VAL A 184 11.36 25.90 -0.54
N VAL A 185 12.18 26.19 0.48
CA VAL A 185 12.44 27.55 0.96
C VAL A 185 13.89 27.94 0.69
N LEU A 186 14.07 28.98 -0.11
CA LEU A 186 15.35 29.68 -0.23
C LEU A 186 15.30 30.91 0.67
N VAL A 187 16.43 31.26 1.29
CA VAL A 187 16.54 32.46 2.12
C VAL A 187 17.54 33.44 1.51
N GLU A 188 17.30 34.73 1.72
CA GLU A 188 18.09 35.84 1.19
C GLU A 188 18.37 36.88 2.27
N SER A 189 19.65 37.25 2.43
CA SER A 189 20.05 38.26 3.40
C SER A 189 19.59 39.64 2.94
N ASP A 190 18.99 40.43 3.83
CA ASP A 190 18.56 41.80 3.51
C ASP A 190 19.64 42.85 3.83
N GLY A 191 20.78 42.42 4.35
CA GLY A 191 21.89 43.29 4.74
C GLY A 191 21.67 44.10 6.03
N SER A 192 20.60 43.84 6.79
CA SER A 192 20.21 44.66 7.94
C SER A 192 21.00 44.38 9.22
N THR A 193 21.39 43.13 9.47
CA THR A 193 22.26 42.74 10.61
C THR A 193 23.65 42.37 10.15
N ASP A 194 23.78 41.44 9.21
CA ASP A 194 25.06 41.09 8.57
C ASP A 194 25.11 41.66 7.15
N PRO A 195 26.28 41.95 6.57
CA PRO A 195 26.37 42.30 5.16
C PRO A 195 25.83 41.16 4.28
N SER A 196 24.98 41.48 3.30
CA SER A 196 24.63 40.53 2.23
C SER A 196 25.87 40.26 1.38
N THR A 197 26.34 39.02 1.38
CA THR A 197 27.51 38.58 0.62
C THR A 197 27.21 37.50 -0.40
N GLU A 198 26.12 36.78 -0.19
CA GLU A 198 25.53 35.82 -1.12
C GLU A 198 24.27 36.47 -1.75
N ASP A 199 23.98 36.18 -3.01
CA ASP A 199 22.85 36.78 -3.75
C ASP A 199 22.36 35.78 -4.81
N TRP A 200 21.13 35.29 -4.66
CA TRP A 200 20.61 34.26 -5.57
C TRP A 200 20.39 34.77 -7.00
N THR A 201 21.05 34.14 -7.97
CA THR A 201 20.70 34.30 -9.40
C THR A 201 19.51 33.42 -9.79
N SER A 202 18.80 33.78 -10.88
CA SER A 202 17.71 32.94 -11.41
C SER A 202 18.17 31.55 -11.84
N ALA A 203 19.42 31.39 -12.26
CA ALA A 203 19.97 30.11 -12.66
C ALA A 203 20.22 29.19 -11.45
N GLU A 204 20.73 29.75 -10.35
CA GLU A 204 20.95 29.01 -9.11
C GLU A 204 19.63 28.56 -8.49
N LYS A 205 18.62 29.44 -8.45
CA LYS A 205 17.27 29.08 -7.99
C LYS A 205 16.67 27.91 -8.78
N GLN A 206 16.79 27.96 -10.11
CA GLN A 206 16.32 26.86 -10.96
C GLN A 206 17.09 25.57 -10.68
N GLN A 207 18.41 25.65 -10.57
CA GLN A 207 19.25 24.48 -10.35
C GLN A 207 18.93 23.82 -9.01
N VAL A 208 18.75 24.60 -7.93
CA VAL A 208 18.31 24.07 -6.63
C VAL A 208 17.00 23.30 -6.76
N PHE A 209 16.01 23.86 -7.43
CA PHE A 209 14.71 23.19 -7.60
C PHE A 209 14.84 21.90 -8.43
N ASP A 210 15.60 21.94 -9.53
CA ASP A 210 15.86 20.78 -10.38
C ASP A 210 16.55 19.64 -9.61
N GLU A 211 17.54 19.95 -8.80
CA GLU A 211 18.29 18.98 -7.99
C GLU A 211 17.45 18.41 -6.85
N ILE A 212 16.63 19.23 -6.19
CA ILE A 212 15.68 18.77 -5.15
C ILE A 212 14.70 17.77 -5.75
N VAL A 213 14.05 18.11 -6.87
CA VAL A 213 13.08 17.20 -7.49
C VAL A 213 13.76 15.93 -7.99
N THR A 214 14.98 16.01 -8.53
CA THR A 214 15.74 14.85 -8.99
C THR A 214 16.12 13.92 -7.83
N GLY A 215 16.60 14.48 -6.72
CA GLY A 215 16.94 13.69 -5.52
C GLY A 215 15.74 13.06 -4.84
N LEU A 216 14.56 13.71 -4.85
CA LEU A 216 13.32 13.10 -4.37
C LEU A 216 12.75 12.07 -5.34
N ASN A 217 12.90 12.29 -6.66
CA ASN A 217 12.55 11.30 -7.67
C ASN A 217 13.31 9.98 -7.48
N TRP A 218 14.57 10.05 -7.04
CA TRP A 218 15.35 8.87 -6.69
C TRP A 218 14.61 8.01 -5.67
N TRP A 219 14.12 8.59 -4.56
CA TRP A 219 13.35 7.85 -3.55
C TRP A 219 12.06 7.24 -4.10
N ALA A 220 11.33 7.99 -4.93
CA ALA A 220 10.11 7.49 -5.55
C ALA A 220 10.38 6.26 -6.43
N GLU A 221 11.49 6.22 -7.16
CA GLU A 221 11.84 5.10 -8.04
C GLU A 221 12.33 3.84 -7.31
N MET A 222 12.80 3.96 -6.07
CA MET A 222 13.50 2.88 -5.36
C MET A 222 12.57 1.80 -4.83
N GLU A 223 11.39 2.16 -4.31
CA GLU A 223 10.41 1.22 -3.76
C GLU A 223 9.00 1.53 -4.29
N PRO A 224 8.60 0.94 -5.44
CA PRO A 224 7.30 1.18 -6.05
C PRO A 224 6.11 0.79 -5.16
N ARG A 225 6.29 -0.19 -4.25
CA ARG A 225 5.24 -0.63 -3.30
C ARG A 225 4.91 0.43 -2.24
N ALA A 226 5.81 1.40 -2.03
CA ALA A 226 5.57 2.51 -1.13
C ALA A 226 4.66 3.60 -1.72
N HIS A 227 4.34 3.54 -3.03
CA HIS A 227 3.46 4.49 -3.72
C HIS A 227 3.83 5.98 -3.47
N ILE A 228 5.13 6.27 -3.43
CA ILE A 228 5.61 7.60 -3.03
C ILE A 228 5.32 8.64 -4.10
N SER A 229 4.71 9.74 -3.65
CA SER A 229 4.53 10.96 -4.44
C SER A 229 4.93 12.20 -3.64
N PHE A 230 5.46 13.22 -4.33
CA PHE A 230 5.87 14.49 -3.72
C PHE A 230 5.03 15.65 -4.26
N VAL A 231 4.55 16.52 -3.37
CA VAL A 231 3.80 17.74 -3.70
C VAL A 231 4.60 18.95 -3.26
N TYR A 232 4.90 19.88 -4.17
CA TYR A 232 5.84 20.97 -3.89
C TYR A 232 5.14 22.30 -3.60
N ASP A 233 5.46 22.93 -2.47
CA ASP A 233 5.14 24.33 -2.23
C ASP A 233 6.36 25.23 -2.53
N ASP A 234 6.14 26.30 -3.29
CA ASP A 234 7.18 27.11 -3.94
C ASP A 234 7.48 28.40 -3.17
N HIS A 235 8.60 28.37 -2.46
CA HIS A 235 9.29 29.54 -1.91
C HIS A 235 10.72 29.66 -2.43
N PHE A 236 11.01 29.09 -3.61
CA PHE A 236 12.32 29.20 -4.28
C PHE A 236 12.32 30.31 -5.34
N SER A 237 11.18 30.57 -5.98
CA SER A 237 11.03 31.63 -6.97
C SER A 237 11.31 33.02 -6.37
N ASN A 238 10.82 33.24 -5.14
CA ASN A 238 11.03 34.45 -4.35
C ASN A 238 11.61 34.05 -2.98
N PRO A 239 12.96 34.03 -2.83
CA PRO A 239 13.59 33.72 -1.55
C PRO A 239 13.06 34.60 -0.42
N LEU A 240 12.89 34.01 0.76
CA LEU A 240 12.37 34.67 1.94
C LEU A 240 13.47 35.50 2.63
N PRO A 241 13.15 36.72 3.09
CA PRO A 241 14.14 37.62 3.66
C PRO A 241 14.61 37.12 5.03
N THR A 242 15.88 37.34 5.33
CA THR A 242 16.48 37.17 6.65
C THR A 242 17.37 38.35 6.98
N SER A 243 17.41 38.72 8.26
CA SER A 243 18.26 39.83 8.73
C SER A 243 19.76 39.50 8.74
N VAL A 244 20.11 38.22 8.73
CA VAL A 244 21.48 37.69 8.83
C VAL A 244 21.91 36.98 7.56
N GLU A 245 23.22 36.91 7.32
CA GLU A 245 23.85 36.15 6.23
C GLU A 245 24.14 34.72 6.73
N PRO A 246 23.29 33.72 6.40
CA PRO A 246 23.30 32.45 7.11
C PRO A 246 24.61 31.67 6.96
N ILE A 247 25.24 31.68 5.79
CA ILE A 247 26.47 30.93 5.52
C ILE A 247 27.64 31.40 6.39
N SER A 248 27.65 32.69 6.74
CA SER A 248 28.70 33.30 7.57
C SER A 248 28.62 32.93 9.06
N ARG A 249 27.59 32.17 9.46
CA ARG A 249 27.25 31.85 10.85
C ARG A 249 27.35 30.35 11.13
N PRO A 250 27.39 29.93 12.42
CA PRO A 250 27.30 28.51 12.76
C PRO A 250 25.90 27.98 12.50
N TYR A 251 25.73 26.68 12.21
CA TYR A 251 24.41 26.10 11.90
C TYR A 251 23.39 26.38 13.01
N SER A 252 23.85 26.43 14.27
CA SER A 252 22.99 26.67 15.44
C SER A 252 22.29 28.04 15.45
N ASP A 253 22.74 28.99 14.62
CA ASP A 253 22.09 30.29 14.42
C ASP A 253 20.89 30.22 13.45
N GLN A 254 20.55 29.04 12.91
CA GLN A 254 19.32 28.79 12.13
C GLN A 254 18.03 29.26 12.78
N LYS A 255 18.00 29.32 14.11
CA LYS A 255 16.87 29.84 14.89
C LYS A 255 16.51 31.28 14.54
N TYR A 256 17.43 32.07 13.97
CA TYR A 256 17.17 33.45 13.56
C TYR A 256 16.59 33.48 12.15
N TRP A 257 17.32 32.97 11.16
CA TRP A 257 16.91 33.09 9.75
C TRP A 257 15.75 32.17 9.36
N ILE A 258 15.60 30.99 9.99
CA ILE A 258 14.38 30.18 9.81
C ILE A 258 13.19 30.93 10.40
N ALA A 259 13.35 31.57 11.56
CA ALA A 259 12.26 32.31 12.19
C ALA A 259 11.84 33.54 11.36
N ASP A 260 12.81 34.29 10.81
CA ASP A 260 12.55 35.41 9.89
C ASP A 260 11.75 34.91 8.67
N ALA A 261 12.20 33.84 8.03
CA ALA A 261 11.54 33.24 6.86
C ALA A 261 10.11 32.75 7.18
N MET A 262 9.93 32.01 8.27
CA MET A 262 8.61 31.53 8.69
C MET A 262 7.66 32.67 9.06
N SER A 263 8.15 33.72 9.71
CA SER A 263 7.34 34.89 10.09
C SER A 263 6.89 35.69 8.87
N GLU A 264 7.71 35.79 7.82
CA GLU A 264 7.31 36.39 6.53
C GLU A 264 6.12 35.65 5.91
N MET A 265 6.05 34.33 6.08
CA MET A 265 4.92 33.50 5.65
C MET A 265 3.73 33.53 6.62
N GLY A 266 3.84 34.22 7.76
CA GLY A 266 2.78 34.36 8.77
C GLY A 266 2.80 33.33 9.89
N TYR A 267 3.86 32.51 10.01
CA TYR A 267 4.01 31.55 11.10
C TYR A 267 4.81 32.16 12.26
N ASP A 268 4.09 32.79 13.20
CA ASP A 268 4.67 33.61 14.28
C ASP A 268 4.78 32.89 15.64
N ALA A 269 4.77 31.55 15.67
CA ALA A 269 4.93 30.80 16.93
C ALA A 269 6.26 31.16 17.64
N SER A 270 6.30 31.08 18.97
CA SER A 270 7.48 31.55 19.74
C SER A 270 8.76 30.74 19.53
N PHE A 271 8.68 29.57 18.89
CA PHE A 271 9.81 28.68 18.64
C PHE A 271 9.79 28.22 17.18
N TYR A 272 10.92 28.38 16.49
CA TYR A 272 11.00 28.17 15.03
C TYR A 272 10.66 26.74 14.59
N PHE A 273 10.98 25.70 15.38
CA PHE A 273 10.51 24.35 15.06
C PHE A 273 8.99 24.23 15.05
N THR A 274 8.31 24.94 15.97
CA THR A 274 6.85 24.99 15.99
C THR A 274 6.33 25.71 14.75
N GLN A 275 6.94 26.82 14.35
CA GLN A 275 6.57 27.53 13.12
C GLN A 275 6.68 26.63 11.88
N VAL A 276 7.77 25.87 11.75
CA VAL A 276 7.95 24.93 10.62
C VAL A 276 6.95 23.76 10.70
N ARG A 277 6.60 23.28 11.90
CA ARG A 277 5.55 22.26 12.05
C ARG A 277 4.16 22.78 11.74
N ASP A 278 3.83 24.00 12.15
CA ASP A 278 2.57 24.66 11.78
C ASP A 278 2.48 24.72 10.26
N TYR A 279 3.55 25.20 9.60
CA TYR A 279 3.64 25.22 8.13
C TYR A 279 3.49 23.82 7.50
N ASN A 280 4.25 22.83 7.94
CA ASN A 280 4.16 21.47 7.41
C ASN A 280 2.77 20.84 7.59
N ASN A 281 2.10 21.08 8.73
CA ASN A 281 0.74 20.56 8.94
C ASN A 281 -0.30 21.31 8.09
N ASP A 282 -0.11 22.61 7.87
CA ASP A 282 -0.93 23.37 6.92
C ASP A 282 -0.74 22.87 5.49
N LEU A 283 0.49 22.49 5.09
CA LEU A 283 0.74 21.83 3.80
C LEU A 283 0.02 20.48 3.70
N ARG A 284 0.09 19.62 4.73
CA ARG A 284 -0.65 18.34 4.76
C ARG A 284 -2.15 18.56 4.59
N ALA A 285 -2.70 19.54 5.29
CA ALA A 285 -4.13 19.86 5.20
C ALA A 285 -4.50 20.44 3.83
N ALA A 286 -3.69 21.35 3.28
CA ALA A 286 -3.93 22.02 2.01
C ALA A 286 -3.85 21.08 0.81
N TYR A 287 -2.90 20.14 0.83
CA TYR A 287 -2.65 19.21 -0.27
C TYR A 287 -3.14 17.79 -0.01
N GLN A 288 -3.78 17.55 1.14
CA GLN A 288 -4.28 16.24 1.55
C GLN A 288 -3.17 15.17 1.54
N THR A 289 -1.97 15.52 2.01
CA THR A 289 -0.83 14.59 2.02
C THR A 289 -0.65 13.88 3.35
N ASP A 290 -0.13 12.67 3.27
CA ASP A 290 0.16 11.83 4.43
C ASP A 290 1.23 12.44 5.33
N TRP A 291 2.26 12.98 4.69
CA TRP A 291 3.47 13.51 5.32
C TRP A 291 3.77 14.93 4.85
N ALA A 292 4.64 15.64 5.58
CA ALA A 292 5.23 16.87 5.11
C ALA A 292 6.58 17.19 5.77
N PHE A 293 7.47 17.82 5.03
CA PHE A 293 8.68 18.43 5.57
C PHE A 293 9.09 19.67 4.76
N THR A 294 9.98 20.48 5.35
CA THR A 294 10.52 21.67 4.68
C THR A 294 12.00 21.46 4.35
N ILE A 295 12.43 21.92 3.19
CA ILE A 295 13.84 22.01 2.77
C ILE A 295 14.23 23.48 2.79
N PHE A 296 15.23 23.84 3.59
CA PHE A 296 15.84 25.16 3.56
C PHE A 296 17.14 25.11 2.77
N VAL A 297 17.30 26.04 1.84
CA VAL A 297 18.54 26.20 1.08
C VAL A 297 19.15 27.57 1.34
N VAL A 298 20.41 27.54 1.77
CA VAL A 298 21.24 28.73 2.04
C VAL A 298 22.18 28.94 0.87
N ASP A 299 22.21 30.15 0.32
CA ASP A 299 23.19 30.49 -0.72
C ASP A 299 24.61 30.43 -0.14
N SER A 300 25.53 29.89 -0.92
CA SER A 300 26.94 29.77 -0.59
C SER A 300 27.81 29.92 -1.85
N SER A 301 27.25 30.49 -2.92
CA SER A 301 27.86 30.59 -4.25
C SER A 301 29.18 31.39 -4.25
N ALA A 302 29.31 32.38 -3.36
CA ALA A 302 30.49 33.19 -3.13
C ALA A 302 31.35 32.70 -1.95
N ASP A 303 30.92 31.66 -1.23
CA ASP A 303 31.67 31.08 -0.13
C ASP A 303 32.74 30.07 -0.59
N GLY A 304 33.92 30.15 0.02
CA GLY A 304 35.11 29.44 -0.45
C GLY A 304 35.11 27.94 -0.17
N ASP A 305 34.35 27.48 0.84
CA ASP A 305 34.28 26.07 1.22
C ASP A 305 32.86 25.50 1.24
N ASN A 306 31.85 26.34 0.99
CA ASN A 306 30.44 26.03 0.95
C ASN A 306 29.89 25.45 2.26
N ARG A 307 30.40 25.95 3.40
CA ARG A 307 30.00 25.51 4.74
C ARG A 307 29.58 26.66 5.63
N PHE A 308 28.70 26.35 6.57
CA PHE A 308 28.54 27.17 7.76
C PHE A 308 29.88 27.28 8.52
N SER A 309 30.02 28.34 9.33
CA SER A 309 31.28 28.62 10.05
C SER A 309 31.74 27.52 11.04
N ASP A 310 30.87 26.56 11.36
CA ASP A 310 31.14 25.39 12.21
C ASP A 310 31.23 24.06 11.44
N ASN A 311 31.41 24.13 10.12
CA ASN A 311 31.64 23.04 9.15
C ASN A 311 30.41 22.23 8.72
N TYR A 312 29.21 22.53 9.22
CA TYR A 312 28.00 21.96 8.64
C TYR A 312 27.79 22.48 7.22
N PHE A 313 27.14 21.69 6.37
CA PHE A 313 26.74 22.11 5.02
C PHE A 313 25.39 21.52 4.64
N ALA A 314 25.10 20.30 5.08
CA ALA A 314 23.79 19.69 5.04
C ALA A 314 23.51 19.02 6.39
N TYR A 315 22.24 19.04 6.80
CA TYR A 315 21.76 18.32 7.98
C TYR A 315 20.25 18.22 7.99
N ALA A 316 19.73 17.22 8.68
CA ALA A 316 18.31 16.98 8.81
C ALA A 316 17.94 16.61 10.24
N TYR A 317 16.70 16.90 10.60
CA TYR A 317 16.13 16.46 11.86
C TYR A 317 15.44 15.11 11.68
N LEU A 318 15.82 14.12 12.49
CA LEU A 318 15.27 12.76 12.41
C LEU A 318 13.74 12.77 12.62
N GLY A 319 12.98 12.44 11.59
CA GLY A 319 11.50 12.54 11.59
C GLY A 319 10.96 13.92 11.28
N GLY A 320 11.77 14.75 10.64
CA GLY A 320 11.46 16.15 10.40
C GLY A 320 11.62 17.05 11.65
N PRO A 321 11.19 18.32 11.56
CA PRO A 321 10.29 18.83 10.52
C PRO A 321 10.97 19.38 9.27
N PHE A 322 12.31 19.47 9.25
CA PHE A 322 13.03 20.03 8.10
C PHE A 322 14.46 19.51 7.96
N THR A 323 15.01 19.77 6.78
CA THR A 323 16.43 19.66 6.44
C THR A 323 16.95 21.01 5.95
N VAL A 324 18.24 21.24 6.10
CA VAL A 324 18.97 22.43 5.65
C VAL A 324 20.13 21.97 4.78
N MET A 325 20.36 22.66 3.66
CA MET A 325 21.54 22.48 2.81
C MET A 325 22.11 23.82 2.36
N THR A 326 23.42 23.88 2.16
CA THR A 326 24.08 25.01 1.47
C THR A 326 24.06 24.77 -0.04
N TYR A 327 24.09 25.82 -0.84
CA TYR A 327 24.02 25.71 -2.30
C TYR A 327 25.15 24.84 -2.89
N GLY A 328 26.39 25.03 -2.44
CA GLY A 328 27.54 24.29 -2.97
C GLY A 328 27.92 23.01 -2.24
N ASN A 329 27.26 22.69 -1.12
CA ASN A 329 27.37 21.41 -0.39
C ASN A 329 28.81 20.90 -0.15
N ASN A 330 29.69 21.69 0.48
CA ASN A 330 31.04 21.26 0.90
C ASN A 330 31.82 20.38 -0.12
N GLY A 331 31.91 20.85 -1.37
CA GLY A 331 32.70 20.17 -2.41
C GLY A 331 31.98 19.06 -3.19
N TYR A 332 30.72 18.74 -2.85
CA TYR A 332 29.82 18.04 -3.79
C TYR A 332 29.54 18.92 -5.01
N GLY A 333 29.45 20.24 -4.80
CA GLY A 333 29.03 21.19 -5.80
C GLY A 333 27.52 21.16 -5.99
N SER A 334 26.97 22.26 -6.52
CA SER A 334 25.53 22.42 -6.69
C SER A 334 24.87 21.45 -7.67
N HIS A 335 25.65 20.75 -8.50
CA HIS A 335 25.16 19.77 -9.50
C HIS A 335 25.07 18.33 -8.96
N ASN A 336 25.42 18.13 -7.69
CA ASN A 336 25.24 16.86 -6.98
C ASN A 336 24.42 17.09 -5.70
N MET A 337 23.61 18.15 -5.69
CA MET A 337 22.73 18.47 -4.58
C MET A 337 21.64 17.40 -4.47
N ASP A 338 21.26 16.79 -5.58
CA ASP A 338 20.37 15.64 -5.67
C ASP A 338 20.81 14.44 -4.80
N ALA A 339 22.12 14.13 -4.76
CA ALA A 339 22.69 13.10 -3.91
C ALA A 339 22.63 13.48 -2.42
N VAL A 340 22.86 14.77 -2.11
CA VAL A 340 22.82 15.28 -0.73
C VAL A 340 21.38 15.27 -0.22
N ILE A 341 20.42 15.81 -0.97
CA ILE A 341 19.02 15.80 -0.54
C ILE A 341 18.46 14.39 -0.46
N ALA A 342 18.90 13.45 -1.32
CA ALA A 342 18.52 12.05 -1.18
C ALA A 342 19.02 11.47 0.16
N HIS A 343 20.25 11.77 0.57
CA HIS A 343 20.78 11.40 1.88
C HIS A 343 19.98 12.02 3.03
N GLU A 344 19.79 13.35 3.01
CA GLU A 344 19.07 14.09 4.06
C GLU A 344 17.59 13.67 4.18
N THR A 345 16.94 13.34 3.07
CA THR A 345 15.57 12.81 3.05
C THR A 345 15.49 11.47 3.78
N GLY A 346 16.55 10.65 3.74
CA GLY A 346 16.66 9.45 4.57
C GLY A 346 16.49 9.77 6.06
N HIS A 347 17.15 10.81 6.56
CA HIS A 347 16.99 11.26 7.95
C HIS A 347 15.61 11.84 8.24
N ILE A 348 14.99 12.58 7.30
CA ILE A 348 13.60 13.03 7.45
C ILE A 348 12.68 11.85 7.75
N PHE A 349 12.95 10.68 7.17
CA PHE A 349 12.27 9.41 7.46
C PHE A 349 13.08 8.48 8.37
N HIS A 350 13.80 9.07 9.32
CA HIS A 350 14.47 8.41 10.45
C HIS A 350 15.66 7.50 10.17
N ALA A 351 16.12 7.36 8.92
CA ALA A 351 17.35 6.63 8.65
C ALA A 351 18.54 7.27 9.38
N LEU A 352 19.48 6.45 9.82
CA LEU A 352 20.69 6.88 10.52
C LEU A 352 21.88 6.90 9.57
N ASP A 353 22.86 7.74 9.88
CA ASP A 353 24.15 7.71 9.21
C ASP A 353 24.86 6.38 9.37
N GLN A 354 25.57 6.01 8.31
CA GLN A 354 26.36 4.80 8.24
C GLN A 354 27.84 5.06 7.95
N TYR A 355 28.24 6.30 7.70
CA TYR A 355 29.65 6.64 7.55
C TYR A 355 30.35 6.74 8.93
N TYR A 356 31.66 6.50 8.94
CA TYR A 356 32.41 6.32 10.19
C TYR A 356 32.40 7.57 11.10
N SER A 357 32.55 8.77 10.52
CA SER A 357 32.62 10.04 11.27
C SER A 357 31.30 10.45 11.93
N ALA A 358 30.16 9.85 11.58
CA ALA A 358 28.89 10.09 12.28
C ALA A 358 28.85 9.45 13.67
N HIS A 359 29.75 8.50 13.95
CA HIS A 359 29.81 7.77 15.23
C HIS A 359 28.50 7.04 15.59
N GLN A 360 27.75 6.55 14.61
CA GLN A 360 26.51 5.82 14.83
C GLN A 360 26.77 4.32 15.06
N PRO A 361 26.52 3.76 16.26
CA PRO A 361 26.84 2.36 16.52
C PRO A 361 25.85 1.40 15.85
N CYS A 362 26.32 0.18 15.58
CA CYS A 362 25.54 -0.88 14.91
C CYS A 362 24.17 -1.15 15.56
N THR A 363 24.10 -1.10 16.89
CA THR A 363 22.91 -1.45 17.67
C THR A 363 21.97 -0.26 17.91
N ARG A 364 22.25 0.92 17.33
CA ARG A 364 21.30 2.03 17.40
C ARG A 364 20.11 1.71 16.49
N SER A 365 18.92 1.63 17.09
CA SER A 365 17.66 1.47 16.35
C SER A 365 17.06 2.81 15.96
N ALA A 366 16.43 2.87 14.79
CA ALA A 366 15.65 4.02 14.32
C ALA A 366 14.47 3.59 13.44
N GLY A 367 13.73 4.56 12.91
CA GLY A 367 12.55 4.31 12.10
C GLY A 367 11.28 4.00 12.89
N TYR A 368 10.16 3.94 12.16
CA TYR A 368 8.89 3.43 12.65
C TYR A 368 9.02 1.98 13.13
N LEU A 369 9.77 1.16 12.38
CA LEU A 369 9.98 -0.27 12.63
C LEU A 369 11.09 -0.58 13.66
N GLY A 370 11.83 0.43 14.15
CA GLY A 370 12.86 0.24 15.18
C GLY A 370 14.08 -0.59 14.71
N VAL A 371 14.49 -0.44 13.46
CA VAL A 371 15.55 -1.23 12.81
C VAL A 371 16.94 -0.76 13.24
N GLU A 372 17.80 -1.72 13.64
CA GLU A 372 19.20 -1.46 13.99
C GLU A 372 20.04 -0.95 12.81
N ASN A 373 21.13 -0.24 13.08
CA ASN A 373 22.02 0.35 12.07
C ASN A 373 23.22 -0.55 11.71
N GLN A 374 22.97 -1.82 11.43
CA GLN A 374 24.02 -2.84 11.25
C GLN A 374 24.85 -2.70 9.96
N ASN A 375 24.60 -1.68 9.13
CA ASN A 375 25.46 -1.35 7.99
C ASN A 375 26.43 -0.18 8.26
N SER A 376 26.42 0.35 9.49
CA SER A 376 27.35 1.40 9.92
C SER A 376 28.80 0.97 9.81
N LEU A 377 29.65 1.90 9.40
CA LEU A 377 31.11 1.74 9.42
C LEU A 377 31.68 1.94 10.84
N TYR A 378 30.89 2.49 11.77
CA TYR A 378 31.30 2.73 13.16
C TYR A 378 31.00 1.53 14.06
N GLY A 379 31.89 0.54 14.03
CA GLY A 379 31.83 -0.67 14.86
C GLY A 379 32.04 -1.94 14.05
N ASP A 380 31.91 -3.10 14.71
CA ASP A 380 31.97 -4.42 14.08
C ASP A 380 30.55 -4.87 13.66
N CYS A 381 29.94 -4.13 12.74
CA CYS A 381 28.55 -4.38 12.33
C CYS A 381 28.43 -5.60 11.40
N THR A 382 27.22 -6.17 11.30
CA THR A 382 27.00 -7.41 10.54
C THR A 382 26.92 -7.23 9.03
N SER A 383 26.81 -5.99 8.53
CA SER A 383 26.69 -5.65 7.11
C SER A 383 27.73 -4.62 6.68
N ASN A 384 28.14 -4.70 5.41
CA ASN A 384 29.02 -3.71 4.77
C ASN A 384 28.68 -3.54 3.28
N GLU A 385 27.47 -3.03 3.02
CA GLU A 385 26.90 -2.82 1.70
C GLU A 385 26.89 -1.33 1.33
N ASN A 386 26.88 -1.03 0.03
CA ASN A 386 26.75 0.34 -0.45
C ASN A 386 25.37 0.89 -0.07
N SER A 387 25.29 2.15 0.38
CA SER A 387 24.04 2.75 0.84
C SER A 387 24.11 4.26 0.76
N ILE A 388 23.00 4.91 0.38
CA ILE A 388 22.85 6.37 0.39
C ILE A 388 23.14 6.97 1.77
N MET A 389 22.89 6.21 2.85
CA MET A 389 23.19 6.65 4.22
C MET A 389 24.68 6.65 4.59
N ARG A 390 25.58 6.26 3.66
CA ARG A 390 27.03 6.49 3.79
C ARG A 390 27.45 7.86 3.24
N GLY A 391 26.53 8.60 2.63
CA GLY A 391 26.80 9.82 1.90
C GLY A 391 27.57 9.55 0.59
N GLY A 392 27.87 10.63 -0.11
CA GLY A 392 28.60 10.61 -1.37
C GLY A 392 27.73 10.40 -2.60
N ILE A 393 28.34 10.62 -3.77
CA ILE A 393 27.65 10.58 -5.08
C ILE A 393 27.54 9.15 -5.62
N SER A 394 28.48 8.27 -5.25
CA SER A 394 28.53 6.89 -5.75
C SER A 394 27.31 6.05 -5.34
N PRO A 395 26.85 6.04 -4.08
CA PRO A 395 25.64 5.29 -3.71
C PRO A 395 24.38 5.83 -4.38
N TYR A 396 24.25 7.17 -4.49
CA TYR A 396 23.16 7.80 -5.20
C TYR A 396 23.09 7.34 -6.66
N GLY A 397 24.20 7.49 -7.39
CA GLY A 397 24.29 7.08 -8.79
C GLY A 397 24.11 5.56 -9.01
N ALA A 398 24.51 4.75 -8.03
CA ALA A 398 24.30 3.30 -8.05
C ALA A 398 22.89 2.88 -7.64
N LYS A 399 22.00 3.81 -7.26
CA LYS A 399 20.68 3.52 -6.70
C LYS A 399 20.78 2.55 -5.51
N ALA A 400 21.69 2.83 -4.60
CA ALA A 400 22.03 1.94 -3.50
C ALA A 400 21.40 2.39 -2.17
N ILE A 401 20.61 1.51 -1.57
CA ILE A 401 20.17 1.56 -0.19
C ILE A 401 20.32 0.16 0.41
N ASP A 402 20.91 0.04 1.59
CA ASP A 402 21.02 -1.25 2.26
C ASP A 402 19.73 -1.60 3.02
N SER A 403 19.55 -2.87 3.37
CA SER A 403 18.33 -3.36 4.01
C SER A 403 18.06 -2.77 5.40
N TYR A 404 19.09 -2.26 6.11
CA TYR A 404 18.89 -1.61 7.40
C TYR A 404 18.40 -0.17 7.22
N ALA A 405 18.99 0.60 6.30
CA ALA A 405 18.47 1.91 5.95
C ALA A 405 17.04 1.83 5.36
N ALA A 406 16.80 0.88 4.45
CA ALA A 406 15.46 0.61 3.91
C ALA A 406 14.45 0.31 5.02
N GLY A 407 14.80 -0.59 5.96
CA GLY A 407 13.95 -0.87 7.11
C GLY A 407 13.75 0.32 8.06
N GLN A 408 14.74 1.22 8.20
CA GLN A 408 14.60 2.42 9.02
C GLN A 408 13.65 3.44 8.39
N VAL A 409 13.62 3.58 7.07
CA VAL A 409 12.61 4.41 6.37
C VAL A 409 11.24 3.74 6.24
N GLY A 410 11.09 2.50 6.68
CA GLY A 410 9.82 1.76 6.67
C GLY A 410 9.63 0.81 5.49
N TRP A 411 10.66 0.56 4.68
CA TRP A 411 10.62 -0.38 3.57
C TRP A 411 11.09 -1.76 3.99
N ARG A 412 10.26 -2.41 4.79
CA ARG A 412 10.38 -3.83 5.11
C ARG A 412 9.04 -4.47 4.83
N ASP A 413 9.09 -5.70 4.37
CA ASP A 413 7.94 -6.58 4.14
C ASP A 413 8.37 -7.90 4.79
N SER A 414 7.83 -8.15 5.98
CA SER A 414 8.31 -9.20 6.87
C SER A 414 7.67 -10.56 6.59
N ASP A 415 6.46 -10.59 6.02
CA ASP A 415 5.70 -11.82 5.74
C ASP A 415 5.65 -12.19 4.24
N GLY A 416 6.07 -11.27 3.36
CA GLY A 416 6.32 -11.50 1.93
C GLY A 416 5.07 -11.45 1.07
N ASP A 417 4.08 -10.65 1.46
CA ASP A 417 2.81 -10.49 0.73
C ASP A 417 2.80 -9.32 -0.27
N ASP A 418 3.95 -8.66 -0.44
CA ASP A 418 4.17 -7.46 -1.26
C ASP A 418 3.56 -6.17 -0.69
N ILE A 419 3.12 -6.15 0.57
CA ILE A 419 2.75 -4.95 1.32
C ILE A 419 3.87 -4.62 2.33
N LEU A 420 4.21 -3.33 2.44
CA LEU A 420 5.25 -2.92 3.39
C LEU A 420 4.70 -2.93 4.82
N ASP A 421 5.49 -3.36 5.80
CA ASP A 421 5.10 -3.49 7.22
C ASP A 421 4.30 -2.27 7.72
N PRO A 422 4.68 -0.98 7.53
CA PRO A 422 3.88 0.14 8.02
C PRO A 422 2.51 0.33 7.32
N LEU A 423 2.34 -0.27 6.14
CA LEU A 423 1.10 -0.32 5.35
C LEU A 423 0.34 -1.64 5.54
N ASP A 424 0.94 -2.66 6.13
CA ASP A 424 0.32 -3.95 6.44
C ASP A 424 -0.44 -3.84 7.77
N THR A 425 -1.76 -3.72 7.68
CA THR A 425 -2.62 -3.39 8.83
C THR A 425 -3.69 -4.44 9.05
N ASP A 426 -4.06 -4.66 10.32
CA ASP A 426 -5.14 -5.58 10.65
C ASP A 426 -6.50 -4.88 10.46
N LEU A 427 -7.46 -5.60 9.88
CA LEU A 427 -8.82 -5.11 9.60
C LEU A 427 -9.88 -5.96 10.32
N PRO A 428 -10.02 -5.86 11.65
CA PRO A 428 -11.10 -6.52 12.37
C PRO A 428 -12.46 -5.99 11.89
N ILE A 429 -13.31 -6.90 11.44
CA ILE A 429 -14.66 -6.59 10.95
C ILE A 429 -15.72 -7.25 11.82
N ASN A 430 -16.82 -6.53 12.08
CA ASN A 430 -17.89 -7.03 12.94
C ASN A 430 -19.28 -6.73 12.36
N ILE A 431 -20.17 -7.73 12.43
CA ILE A 431 -21.60 -7.56 12.19
C ILE A 431 -22.24 -7.07 13.50
N THR A 432 -22.89 -5.91 13.46
CA THR A 432 -23.54 -5.30 14.64
C THR A 432 -25.01 -5.64 14.72
N SER A 433 -25.70 -5.70 13.58
CA SER A 433 -27.11 -6.07 13.54
C SER A 433 -27.47 -6.81 12.25
N VAL A 434 -28.40 -7.76 12.39
CA VAL A 434 -29.08 -8.43 11.28
C VAL A 434 -30.58 -8.37 11.53
N SER A 435 -31.33 -7.91 10.54
CA SER A 435 -32.79 -7.85 10.58
C SER A 435 -33.36 -8.52 9.34
N VAL A 436 -34.23 -9.50 9.55
CA VAL A 436 -34.95 -10.20 8.49
C VAL A 436 -36.41 -9.79 8.53
N VAL A 437 -36.92 -9.24 7.44
CA VAL A 437 -38.33 -8.90 7.26
C VAL A 437 -38.81 -9.51 5.95
N ASN A 438 -39.64 -10.55 6.04
CA ASN A 438 -40.00 -11.42 4.92
C ASN A 438 -38.74 -12.02 4.26
N ASP A 439 -38.53 -11.75 2.98
CA ASP A 439 -37.37 -12.16 2.17
C ASP A 439 -36.23 -11.13 2.21
N SER A 440 -36.41 -9.98 2.88
CA SER A 440 -35.42 -8.91 2.92
C SER A 440 -34.55 -9.00 4.17
N VAL A 441 -33.23 -9.05 3.95
CA VAL A 441 -32.19 -9.07 4.98
C VAL A 441 -31.50 -7.72 4.97
N THR A 442 -31.52 -7.02 6.10
CA THR A 442 -30.72 -5.81 6.33
C THR A 442 -29.64 -6.13 7.34
N VAL A 443 -28.39 -5.79 7.00
CA VAL A 443 -27.22 -6.02 7.85
C VAL A 443 -26.52 -4.69 8.05
N THR A 444 -26.08 -4.44 9.28
CA THR A 444 -25.18 -3.33 9.61
C THR A 444 -23.98 -3.84 10.39
N GLY A 445 -22.84 -3.18 10.23
CA GLY A 445 -21.63 -3.51 10.95
C GLY A 445 -20.66 -2.35 10.98
N ALA A 446 -19.48 -2.61 11.53
CA ALA A 446 -18.40 -1.63 11.56
C ALA A 446 -17.05 -2.34 11.46
N THR A 447 -16.07 -1.58 11.01
CA THR A 447 -14.67 -2.00 10.90
C THR A 447 -13.77 -0.83 11.26
N GLU A 448 -12.57 -1.14 11.72
CA GLU A 448 -11.52 -0.15 11.99
C GLU A 448 -10.17 -0.70 11.55
N ILE A 449 -9.25 0.19 11.22
CA ILE A 449 -7.87 -0.16 10.89
C ILE A 449 -7.05 -0.18 12.17
N ILE A 450 -6.36 -1.29 12.42
CA ILE A 450 -5.33 -1.39 13.45
C ILE A 450 -3.96 -1.29 12.76
N PRO A 451 -3.20 -0.19 12.97
CA PRO A 451 -1.90 -0.03 12.33
C PRO A 451 -0.87 -1.06 12.78
N TYR A 452 0.09 -1.34 11.89
CA TYR A 452 1.28 -2.10 12.24
C TYR A 452 1.97 -1.52 13.48
N PRO A 453 2.34 -2.32 14.48
CA PRO A 453 2.85 -1.80 15.74
C PRO A 453 4.26 -1.20 15.62
N SER A 454 4.46 0.00 16.19
CA SER A 454 5.82 0.55 16.38
C SER A 454 6.38 0.19 17.76
N PRO A 455 7.63 -0.30 17.88
CA PRO A 455 8.23 -0.66 19.17
C PRO A 455 8.61 0.55 20.04
N SER A 456 8.71 1.75 19.47
CA SER A 456 9.26 2.92 20.18
C SER A 456 8.48 4.22 19.96
N ARG A 457 7.40 4.17 19.16
CA ARG A 457 6.57 5.32 18.77
C ARG A 457 5.09 4.96 18.92
N ALA A 458 4.22 5.94 18.70
CA ALA A 458 2.81 5.65 18.53
C ALA A 458 2.59 4.97 17.19
N SER A 459 1.80 3.90 17.18
CA SER A 459 1.42 3.23 15.93
C SER A 459 0.46 4.12 15.15
N VAL A 460 0.74 4.34 13.87
CA VAL A 460 -0.08 5.15 12.97
C VAL A 460 -0.17 4.51 11.60
N THR A 461 -1.24 4.80 10.87
CA THR A 461 -1.46 4.37 9.49
C THR A 461 -1.80 5.56 8.60
N ILE A 462 -1.45 5.43 7.32
CA ILE A 462 -1.90 6.31 6.24
C ILE A 462 -2.98 5.63 5.38
N ASN A 463 -3.29 4.36 5.68
CA ASN A 463 -4.32 3.64 4.97
C ASN A 463 -5.70 4.16 5.36
N THR A 464 -6.62 4.07 4.41
CA THR A 464 -8.05 4.27 4.63
C THR A 464 -8.77 2.99 4.26
N LEU A 465 -9.96 2.79 4.81
CA LEU A 465 -10.85 1.72 4.35
C LEU A 465 -11.21 2.02 2.90
N ALA A 466 -11.16 1.00 2.03
CA ALA A 466 -11.44 1.16 0.61
C ALA A 466 -12.79 0.53 0.23
N ARG A 467 -13.18 -0.55 0.92
CA ARG A 467 -14.47 -1.22 0.71
C ARG A 467 -14.78 -2.23 1.81
N VAL A 468 -16.06 -2.52 1.99
CA VAL A 468 -16.56 -3.71 2.68
C VAL A 468 -17.32 -4.58 1.68
N GLN A 469 -17.04 -5.88 1.68
CA GLN A 469 -17.66 -6.84 0.79
C GLN A 469 -18.38 -7.92 1.59
N TYR A 470 -19.49 -8.43 1.06
CA TYR A 470 -20.25 -9.52 1.66
C TYR A 470 -20.62 -10.58 0.63
N ARG A 471 -20.87 -11.81 1.08
CA ARG A 471 -21.42 -12.89 0.25
C ARG A 471 -22.26 -13.86 1.08
N PHE A 472 -23.08 -14.64 0.40
CA PHE A 472 -23.86 -15.72 1.00
C PHE A 472 -23.41 -17.07 0.44
N ASN A 473 -23.28 -18.08 1.31
CA ASN A 473 -23.01 -19.48 0.94
C ASN A 473 -21.84 -19.65 -0.04
N GLU A 474 -20.70 -18.99 0.24
CA GLU A 474 -19.50 -18.99 -0.62
C GLU A 474 -19.71 -18.45 -2.06
N GLY A 475 -20.78 -17.70 -2.30
CA GLY A 475 -21.06 -17.08 -3.60
C GLY A 475 -20.12 -15.92 -3.98
N ASP A 476 -20.50 -15.16 -5.00
CA ASP A 476 -19.73 -14.00 -5.44
C ASP A 476 -19.78 -12.85 -4.43
N TRP A 477 -18.65 -12.17 -4.24
CA TRP A 477 -18.55 -10.99 -3.39
C TRP A 477 -19.37 -9.81 -3.95
N GLN A 478 -20.18 -9.22 -3.09
CA GLN A 478 -20.98 -8.02 -3.34
C GLN A 478 -20.45 -6.86 -2.47
N GLN A 479 -20.68 -5.61 -2.88
CA GLN A 479 -20.24 -4.43 -2.13
C GLN A 479 -21.28 -4.00 -1.09
N ALA A 480 -20.85 -3.75 0.14
CA ALA A 480 -21.64 -3.00 1.11
C ALA A 480 -21.55 -1.49 0.83
N THR A 481 -22.34 -0.70 1.55
CA THR A 481 -22.35 0.77 1.47
C THR A 481 -21.85 1.34 2.78
N ALA A 482 -20.93 2.31 2.71
CA ALA A 482 -20.52 3.09 3.88
C ALA A 482 -21.66 4.01 4.35
N ASP A 483 -21.84 4.15 5.67
CA ASP A 483 -22.96 4.89 6.25
C ASP A 483 -22.88 6.41 6.02
N ASP A 484 -21.66 6.95 5.86
CA ASP A 484 -21.37 8.35 5.57
C ASP A 484 -21.15 8.65 4.08
N GLY A 485 -21.17 7.61 3.23
CA GLY A 485 -21.29 7.72 1.78
C GLY A 485 -20.08 7.24 0.98
N ALA A 486 -18.91 7.10 1.59
CA ALA A 486 -17.70 6.56 0.96
C ALA A 486 -16.89 5.80 2.01
N PHE A 487 -16.09 4.82 1.55
CA PHE A 487 -15.04 4.26 2.39
C PHE A 487 -13.79 5.13 2.19
N ASP A 488 -13.50 6.03 3.12
CA ASP A 488 -12.39 7.00 3.09
C ASP A 488 -11.76 7.29 4.47
N GLY A 489 -12.28 6.68 5.55
CA GLY A 489 -11.80 6.82 6.92
C GLY A 489 -10.97 5.64 7.44
N THR A 490 -10.49 5.76 8.68
CA THR A 490 -9.81 4.66 9.41
C THR A 490 -10.75 3.82 10.28
N SER A 491 -11.99 4.28 10.45
CA SER A 491 -13.07 3.56 11.15
C SER A 491 -14.40 3.94 10.54
N GLU A 492 -15.15 2.96 10.07
CA GLU A 492 -16.39 3.20 9.34
C GLU A 492 -17.45 2.16 9.69
N SER A 493 -18.70 2.61 9.59
CA SER A 493 -19.87 1.75 9.66
C SER A 493 -20.39 1.47 8.26
N TYR A 494 -20.89 0.25 8.07
CA TYR A 494 -21.41 -0.19 6.78
C TYR A 494 -22.81 -0.78 6.93
N HIS A 495 -23.56 -0.75 5.84
CA HIS A 495 -24.82 -1.44 5.70
C HIS A 495 -25.01 -2.04 4.31
N PHE A 496 -25.88 -3.04 4.22
CA PHE A 496 -26.41 -3.53 2.96
C PHE A 496 -27.79 -4.16 3.15
N THR A 497 -28.50 -4.35 2.03
CA THR A 497 -29.77 -5.06 2.00
C THR A 497 -29.78 -6.07 0.86
N ALA A 498 -30.18 -7.30 1.15
CA ALA A 498 -30.35 -8.37 0.18
C ALA A 498 -31.79 -8.91 0.22
N SER A 499 -32.30 -9.38 -0.92
CA SER A 499 -33.51 -10.21 -0.99
C SER A 499 -33.07 -11.64 -1.23
N LEU A 500 -33.42 -12.53 -0.30
CA LEU A 500 -33.03 -13.94 -0.31
C LEU A 500 -34.30 -14.80 -0.31
N PRO A 501 -34.37 -15.86 -1.13
CA PRO A 501 -35.41 -16.87 -0.99
C PRO A 501 -35.45 -17.49 0.42
N PRO A 502 -36.56 -18.18 0.77
CA PRO A 502 -36.60 -18.99 1.98
C PRO A 502 -35.46 -20.01 2.02
N GLY A 503 -34.85 -20.18 3.20
CA GLY A 503 -33.73 -21.08 3.42
C GLY A 503 -32.77 -20.62 4.50
N LEU A 504 -31.72 -21.42 4.72
CA LEU A 504 -30.61 -21.14 5.62
C LEU A 504 -29.39 -20.62 4.83
N TYR A 505 -28.79 -19.55 5.32
CA TYR A 505 -27.65 -18.89 4.68
C TYR A 505 -26.52 -18.64 5.67
N THR A 506 -25.29 -18.88 5.25
CA THR A 506 -24.08 -18.37 5.90
C THR A 506 -23.70 -17.06 5.24
N LEU A 507 -23.79 -15.97 5.99
CA LEU A 507 -23.25 -14.67 5.60
C LEU A 507 -21.76 -14.62 5.96
N GLU A 508 -20.96 -14.10 5.04
CA GLU A 508 -19.57 -13.71 5.29
C GLU A 508 -19.38 -12.25 4.89
N VAL A 509 -18.61 -11.50 5.69
CA VAL A 509 -18.26 -10.10 5.43
C VAL A 509 -16.76 -9.89 5.64
N VAL A 510 -16.12 -9.14 4.74
CA VAL A 510 -14.70 -8.76 4.79
C VAL A 510 -14.54 -7.27 4.54
N ALA A 511 -13.53 -6.65 5.16
CA ALA A 511 -13.06 -5.31 4.81
C ALA A 511 -11.80 -5.39 3.95
N VAL A 512 -11.59 -4.37 3.12
CA VAL A 512 -10.35 -4.14 2.40
C VAL A 512 -9.94 -2.68 2.55
N ASP A 513 -8.66 -2.41 2.79
CA ASP A 513 -8.12 -1.05 2.88
C ASP A 513 -7.47 -0.57 1.57
N SER A 514 -6.92 0.65 1.60
CA SER A 514 -6.29 1.32 0.47
C SER A 514 -4.92 0.74 0.07
N ALA A 515 -4.25 0.01 0.97
CA ALA A 515 -3.02 -0.72 0.66
C ALA A 515 -3.30 -2.11 0.06
N GLY A 516 -4.53 -2.61 0.21
CA GLY A 516 -4.97 -3.90 -0.31
C GLY A 516 -5.05 -5.00 0.75
N ASN A 517 -4.86 -4.67 2.03
CA ASN A 517 -5.05 -5.61 3.13
C ASN A 517 -6.50 -6.07 3.15
N VAL A 518 -6.73 -7.34 3.48
CA VAL A 518 -8.06 -7.93 3.64
C VAL A 518 -8.21 -8.45 5.06
N SER A 519 -9.39 -8.32 5.66
CA SER A 519 -9.68 -8.92 6.97
C SER A 519 -9.19 -10.38 7.06
N GLU A 520 -8.31 -10.68 8.03
CA GLU A 520 -7.78 -12.05 8.24
C GLU A 520 -8.90 -13.04 8.55
N ALA A 521 -9.89 -12.60 9.34
CA ALA A 521 -11.08 -13.36 9.68
C ALA A 521 -12.35 -12.68 9.15
N ASN A 522 -13.12 -13.42 8.36
CA ASN A 522 -14.44 -12.97 7.92
C ASN A 522 -15.37 -12.85 9.14
N ALA A 523 -16.14 -11.76 9.21
CA ALA A 523 -17.31 -11.75 10.09
C ALA A 523 -18.35 -12.70 9.50
N THR A 524 -18.88 -13.61 10.32
CA THR A 524 -19.85 -14.61 9.86
C THR A 524 -21.12 -14.59 10.70
N GLU A 525 -22.26 -14.81 10.06
CA GLU A 525 -23.57 -14.91 10.72
C GLU A 525 -24.44 -15.94 9.98
N THR A 526 -25.30 -16.65 10.72
CA THR A 526 -26.29 -17.54 10.11
C THR A 526 -27.62 -16.80 9.98
N ILE A 527 -28.16 -16.76 8.76
CA ILE A 527 -29.42 -16.08 8.43
C ILE A 527 -30.46 -17.10 8.00
N SER A 528 -31.62 -17.07 8.65
CA SER A 528 -32.77 -17.90 8.33
C SER A 528 -33.88 -17.06 7.70
N ILE A 529 -34.28 -17.38 6.47
CA ILE A 529 -35.44 -16.80 5.81
C ILE A 529 -36.58 -17.81 5.85
N LEU A 530 -37.69 -17.44 6.49
CA LEU A 530 -38.84 -18.32 6.66
C LEU A 530 -39.70 -18.32 5.41
N ASP A 531 -40.14 -19.50 4.95
CA ASP A 531 -41.22 -19.58 3.99
C ASP A 531 -42.57 -19.44 4.73
N PRO A 532 -43.43 -18.48 4.38
CA PRO A 532 -44.73 -18.32 5.01
C PRO A 532 -45.70 -19.49 4.72
N ILE A 533 -45.40 -20.35 3.74
CA ILE A 533 -46.23 -21.49 3.34
C ILE A 533 -45.90 -22.73 4.17
N ASP A 534 -44.63 -23.00 4.43
CA ASP A 534 -44.19 -24.27 5.03
C ASP A 534 -43.76 -24.18 6.51
N GLY A 535 -43.89 -23.00 7.13
CA GLY A 535 -43.59 -22.82 8.55
C GLY A 535 -42.09 -22.66 8.87
N GLY A 536 -41.23 -22.60 7.85
CA GLY A 536 -39.78 -22.51 8.03
C GLY A 536 -39.11 -23.88 8.11
N LEU A 537 -39.63 -24.84 7.34
CA LEU A 537 -38.97 -26.12 7.13
C LEU A 537 -37.80 -25.93 6.16
N ASN A 538 -36.64 -26.51 6.46
CA ASN A 538 -35.45 -26.43 5.61
C ASN A 538 -34.70 -27.76 5.63
N THR A 539 -34.57 -28.40 4.47
CA THR A 539 -33.83 -29.65 4.29
C THR A 539 -32.51 -29.39 3.56
N GLU A 540 -31.46 -30.08 3.98
CA GLU A 540 -30.13 -30.07 3.36
C GLU A 540 -29.73 -31.51 2.98
N LEU A 541 -29.11 -31.67 1.81
CA LEU A 541 -28.58 -32.96 1.34
C LEU A 541 -27.05 -32.91 1.33
N HIS A 542 -26.42 -33.86 2.02
CA HIS A 542 -24.97 -34.02 2.00
C HIS A 542 -24.52 -34.82 0.78
N GLN A 543 -23.39 -34.45 0.20
CA GLN A 543 -22.83 -35.19 -0.95
C GLN A 543 -22.42 -36.63 -0.57
N LEU A 544 -22.48 -37.54 -1.54
CA LEU A 544 -22.05 -38.93 -1.35
C LEU A 544 -20.57 -39.02 -0.97
N SER A 545 -20.29 -39.65 0.17
CA SER A 545 -18.93 -40.03 0.57
C SER A 545 -18.50 -41.33 -0.11
N GLY A 546 -18.32 -41.29 -1.44
CA GLY A 546 -17.87 -42.44 -2.26
C GLY A 546 -18.59 -42.55 -3.61
N ALA A 547 -18.08 -43.43 -4.48
CA ALA A 547 -18.70 -43.69 -5.77
C ALA A 547 -19.90 -44.64 -5.62
N ALA A 548 -21.05 -44.27 -6.18
CA ALA A 548 -22.19 -45.17 -6.30
C ALA A 548 -21.95 -46.20 -7.42
N SER A 549 -22.22 -47.48 -7.15
CA SER A 549 -22.07 -48.56 -8.12
C SER A 549 -23.36 -49.35 -8.31
N THR A 550 -23.51 -49.95 -9.49
CA THR A 550 -24.64 -50.83 -9.81
C THR A 550 -24.71 -52.01 -8.85
N GLY A 551 -25.91 -52.36 -8.40
CA GLY A 551 -26.17 -53.57 -7.59
C GLY A 551 -26.20 -53.33 -6.08
N ASN A 552 -25.83 -52.13 -5.60
CA ASN A 552 -25.96 -51.75 -4.20
C ASN A 552 -26.96 -50.58 -4.03
N PRO A 553 -27.68 -50.53 -2.90
CA PRO A 553 -28.38 -49.32 -2.45
C PRO A 553 -27.44 -48.11 -2.37
N VAL A 554 -27.94 -46.94 -2.77
CA VAL A 554 -27.23 -45.68 -2.59
C VAL A 554 -27.80 -44.99 -1.36
N ASN A 555 -26.94 -44.71 -0.37
CA ASN A 555 -27.32 -44.01 0.85
C ASN A 555 -26.80 -42.58 0.80
N ILE A 556 -27.70 -41.61 0.94
CA ILE A 556 -27.35 -40.19 1.04
C ILE A 556 -27.81 -39.72 2.40
N ASN A 557 -26.97 -38.94 3.07
CA ASN A 557 -27.33 -38.35 4.36
C ASN A 557 -27.77 -36.92 4.14
N GLY A 558 -28.59 -36.42 5.06
CA GLY A 558 -29.03 -35.04 5.05
C GLY A 558 -29.46 -34.60 6.43
N MET A 559 -29.85 -33.34 6.50
CA MET A 559 -30.32 -32.68 7.71
C MET A 559 -31.63 -31.97 7.44
N ALA A 560 -32.63 -32.12 8.29
CA ALA A 560 -33.85 -31.33 8.25
C ALA A 560 -33.94 -30.44 9.49
N TYR A 561 -34.39 -29.21 9.30
CA TYR A 561 -34.54 -28.20 10.35
C TYR A 561 -35.94 -27.61 10.32
N HIS A 562 -36.47 -27.29 11.50
CA HIS A 562 -37.61 -26.41 11.64
C HIS A 562 -37.15 -25.11 12.28
N LEU A 563 -37.00 -24.05 11.47
CA LEU A 563 -36.31 -22.81 11.87
C LEU A 563 -37.02 -22.02 12.99
N GLN A 564 -38.29 -22.33 13.27
CA GLN A 564 -39.06 -21.79 14.42
C GLN A 564 -39.16 -22.73 15.64
N GLY A 565 -38.48 -23.89 15.64
CA GLY A 565 -38.51 -24.86 16.74
C GLY A 565 -39.75 -25.77 16.79
N GLY A 566 -40.45 -25.92 15.67
CA GLY A 566 -41.54 -26.89 15.52
C GLY A 566 -41.02 -28.32 15.32
N ILE A 567 -41.89 -29.31 15.50
CA ILE A 567 -41.49 -30.72 15.36
C ILE A 567 -41.57 -31.14 13.90
N ILE A 568 -40.48 -31.66 13.36
CA ILE A 568 -40.44 -32.37 12.08
C ILE A 568 -41.03 -33.76 12.31
N THR A 569 -42.02 -34.15 11.51
CA THR A 569 -42.70 -35.46 11.64
C THR A 569 -42.35 -36.44 10.53
N SER A 570 -41.81 -35.96 9.41
CA SER A 570 -41.27 -36.82 8.36
C SER A 570 -40.31 -36.07 7.45
N VAL A 571 -39.33 -36.79 6.91
CA VAL A 571 -38.60 -36.39 5.71
C VAL A 571 -38.90 -37.37 4.59
N GLU A 572 -39.23 -36.85 3.41
CA GLU A 572 -39.50 -37.62 2.20
C GLU A 572 -38.47 -37.29 1.13
N TYR A 573 -38.12 -38.25 0.28
CA TYR A 573 -37.27 -38.04 -0.90
C TYR A 573 -37.87 -38.67 -2.15
N ARG A 574 -37.47 -38.21 -3.32
CA ARG A 574 -37.81 -38.83 -4.61
C ARG A 574 -36.62 -38.82 -5.56
N ILE A 575 -36.64 -39.75 -6.52
CA ILE A 575 -35.57 -39.92 -7.50
C ILE A 575 -36.13 -39.60 -8.89
N ASN A 576 -35.44 -38.75 -9.65
CA ASN A 576 -35.80 -38.37 -11.02
C ASN A 576 -37.27 -37.91 -11.19
N GLY A 577 -37.81 -37.22 -10.19
CA GLY A 577 -39.21 -36.76 -10.18
C GLY A 577 -40.25 -37.86 -10.00
N GLY A 578 -39.86 -39.05 -9.50
CA GLY A 578 -40.78 -40.14 -9.18
C GLY A 578 -41.64 -39.89 -7.93
N ASP A 579 -42.23 -40.95 -7.40
CA ASP A 579 -43.04 -40.89 -6.18
C ASP A 579 -42.18 -40.58 -4.94
N TRP A 580 -42.75 -39.82 -4.00
CA TRP A 580 -42.12 -39.53 -2.72
C TRP A 580 -42.06 -40.79 -1.84
N GLN A 581 -40.92 -40.99 -1.19
CA GLN A 581 -40.59 -42.11 -0.32
C GLN A 581 -40.09 -41.58 1.02
N LEU A 582 -40.36 -42.29 2.12
CA LEU A 582 -39.89 -41.85 3.44
C LEU A 582 -38.39 -42.10 3.61
N ALA A 583 -37.67 -41.08 4.07
CA ALA A 583 -36.32 -41.23 4.61
C ALA A 583 -36.39 -41.86 6.02
N SER A 584 -35.24 -42.29 6.53
CA SER A 584 -35.10 -42.79 7.90
C SER A 584 -34.40 -41.76 8.77
N ALA A 585 -35.00 -41.39 9.90
CA ALA A 585 -34.33 -40.62 10.94
C ALA A 585 -33.15 -41.43 11.50
N GLN A 586 -32.00 -40.80 11.71
CA GLN A 586 -30.78 -41.49 12.15
C GLN A 586 -30.82 -41.92 13.62
N ASP A 587 -31.58 -41.20 14.45
CA ASP A 587 -31.81 -41.54 15.86
C ASP A 587 -33.05 -42.44 16.06
N GLY A 588 -33.83 -42.66 15.01
CA GLY A 588 -34.90 -43.65 14.93
C GLY A 588 -36.32 -43.08 14.85
N ALA A 589 -36.52 -41.77 15.05
CA ALA A 589 -37.83 -41.14 14.89
C ALA A 589 -37.69 -39.66 14.51
N PHE A 590 -38.57 -39.17 13.64
CA PHE A 590 -38.72 -37.73 13.41
C PHE A 590 -39.60 -37.15 14.53
N ASP A 591 -39.00 -36.53 15.53
CA ASP A 591 -39.71 -36.02 16.71
C ASP A 591 -39.13 -34.73 17.33
N SER A 592 -38.18 -34.10 16.65
CA SER A 592 -37.52 -32.85 17.07
C SER A 592 -37.54 -31.76 15.99
N ASP A 593 -36.98 -30.60 16.32
CA ASP A 593 -36.78 -29.47 15.39
C ASP A 593 -35.49 -29.59 14.56
N TYR A 594 -34.70 -30.65 14.78
CA TYR A 594 -33.42 -30.94 14.14
C TYR A 594 -33.29 -32.44 13.89
N GLU A 595 -33.39 -32.85 12.63
CA GLU A 595 -33.53 -34.26 12.27
C GLU A 595 -32.47 -34.71 11.25
N PRO A 596 -31.37 -35.36 11.68
CA PRO A 596 -30.48 -36.04 10.77
C PRO A 596 -31.19 -37.24 10.14
N PHE A 597 -31.13 -37.37 8.82
CA PHE A 597 -31.76 -38.47 8.11
C PHE A 597 -30.81 -39.17 7.15
N THR A 598 -31.17 -40.40 6.80
CA THR A 598 -30.57 -41.17 5.73
C THR A 598 -31.67 -41.57 4.77
N LEU A 599 -31.49 -41.24 3.50
CA LEU A 599 -32.28 -41.77 2.40
C LEU A 599 -31.55 -42.96 1.78
N SER A 600 -32.28 -43.99 1.37
CA SER A 600 -31.71 -45.26 0.88
C SER A 600 -32.45 -45.70 -0.36
N THR A 601 -31.77 -45.71 -1.51
CA THR A 601 -32.37 -46.16 -2.77
C THR A 601 -32.39 -47.69 -2.86
N ASP A 602 -33.26 -48.26 -3.70
CA ASP A 602 -33.03 -49.60 -4.24
C ASP A 602 -31.76 -49.61 -5.12
N SER A 603 -31.31 -50.79 -5.57
CA SER A 603 -30.20 -50.88 -6.51
C SER A 603 -30.52 -50.13 -7.81
N LEU A 604 -29.72 -49.11 -8.12
CA LEU A 604 -29.88 -48.30 -9.33
C LEU A 604 -29.07 -48.86 -10.49
N ALA A 605 -29.60 -48.73 -11.72
CA ALA A 605 -28.84 -49.01 -12.93
C ALA A 605 -27.77 -47.92 -13.15
N ALA A 606 -26.77 -48.20 -13.99
CA ALA A 606 -25.77 -47.17 -14.32
C ALA A 606 -26.42 -45.99 -15.04
N GLY A 607 -26.04 -44.78 -14.65
CA GLY A 607 -26.64 -43.55 -15.17
C GLY A 607 -26.55 -42.39 -14.19
N THR A 608 -27.04 -41.23 -14.62
CA THR A 608 -27.14 -40.02 -13.80
C THR A 608 -28.53 -39.94 -13.19
N TYR A 609 -28.57 -39.61 -11.89
CA TYR A 609 -29.78 -39.49 -11.10
C TYR A 609 -29.81 -38.14 -10.40
N VAL A 610 -31.01 -37.64 -10.19
CA VAL A 610 -31.30 -36.48 -9.36
C VAL A 610 -32.15 -36.93 -8.19
N ILE A 611 -31.77 -36.54 -6.99
CA ILE A 611 -32.55 -36.74 -5.78
C ILE A 611 -33.03 -35.40 -5.23
N GLU A 612 -34.26 -35.38 -4.75
CA GLU A 612 -34.86 -34.24 -4.06
C GLU A 612 -35.38 -34.75 -2.71
N ALA A 613 -35.30 -33.95 -1.65
CA ALA A 613 -35.75 -34.34 -0.31
C ALA A 613 -36.45 -33.18 0.39
N ARG A 614 -37.57 -33.41 1.04
CA ARG A 614 -38.40 -32.39 1.70
C ARG A 614 -38.85 -32.84 3.09
N ALA A 615 -38.96 -31.92 4.03
CA ALA A 615 -39.50 -32.18 5.36
C ALA A 615 -41.01 -31.86 5.46
N ALA A 616 -41.66 -32.41 6.49
CA ALA A 616 -43.00 -32.04 6.91
C ALA A 616 -43.07 -31.89 8.43
N ASP A 617 -43.87 -30.95 8.92
CA ASP A 617 -44.02 -30.65 10.35
C ASP A 617 -45.24 -31.34 10.98
N GLY A 618 -45.44 -31.13 12.29
CA GLY A 618 -46.60 -31.64 13.03
C GLY A 618 -47.91 -30.91 12.75
N GLU A 619 -47.88 -29.77 12.07
CA GLU A 619 -49.06 -29.00 11.66
C GLU A 619 -49.58 -29.45 10.27
N GLY A 620 -48.81 -30.30 9.58
CA GLY A 620 -49.11 -30.83 8.26
C GLY A 620 -48.58 -29.94 7.12
N ASN A 621 -47.74 -28.96 7.43
CA ASN A 621 -47.03 -28.20 6.40
C ASN A 621 -45.93 -29.09 5.80
N THR A 622 -45.68 -28.93 4.51
CA THR A 622 -44.61 -29.65 3.79
C THR A 622 -43.72 -28.63 3.12
N GLU A 623 -42.42 -28.80 3.28
CA GLU A 623 -41.42 -27.93 2.68
C GLU A 623 -41.66 -27.78 1.18
N VAL A 624 -41.72 -26.53 0.74
CA VAL A 624 -42.00 -26.20 -0.67
C VAL A 624 -40.74 -25.89 -1.46
N ASN A 625 -39.69 -25.38 -0.80
CA ASN A 625 -38.39 -25.07 -1.39
C ASN A 625 -37.35 -26.10 -0.93
N PHE A 626 -37.40 -27.29 -1.51
CA PHE A 626 -36.54 -28.41 -1.11
C PHE A 626 -35.24 -28.51 -1.93
N PRO A 627 -34.16 -29.05 -1.36
CA PRO A 627 -32.87 -29.27 -2.04
C PRO A 627 -32.97 -30.31 -3.16
N SER A 628 -32.09 -30.16 -4.16
CA SER A 628 -31.88 -31.13 -5.24
C SER A 628 -30.40 -31.45 -5.40
N TYR A 629 -30.05 -32.73 -5.52
CA TYR A 629 -28.66 -33.21 -5.65
C TYR A 629 -28.53 -34.22 -6.79
N GLY A 630 -27.59 -33.97 -7.71
CA GLY A 630 -27.29 -34.86 -8.83
C GLY A 630 -26.09 -35.77 -8.54
N PHE A 631 -26.20 -37.07 -8.87
CA PHE A 631 -25.10 -38.03 -8.74
C PHE A 631 -25.10 -39.06 -9.88
N THR A 632 -23.99 -39.78 -10.05
CA THR A 632 -23.83 -40.81 -11.08
C THR A 632 -23.56 -42.17 -10.46
N VAL A 633 -24.24 -43.20 -10.98
CA VAL A 633 -24.01 -44.61 -10.64
C VAL A 633 -23.20 -45.25 -11.76
N ALA A 634 -22.05 -45.83 -11.43
CA ALA A 634 -21.15 -46.48 -12.39
C ALA A 634 -21.41 -47.99 -12.50
N GLU A 635 -21.20 -48.58 -13.70
CA GLU A 635 -21.18 -50.03 -13.87
C GLU A 635 -19.95 -50.66 -13.20
N GLU A 636 -20.18 -51.61 -12.31
CA GLU A 636 -19.12 -52.40 -11.71
C GLU A 636 -18.58 -53.45 -12.69
N HIS A 637 -17.34 -53.27 -13.14
CA HIS A 637 -16.63 -54.22 -14.00
C HIS A 637 -15.66 -55.07 -13.19
N PHE A 638 -15.91 -56.37 -13.09
CA PHE A 638 -14.96 -57.31 -12.49
C PHE A 638 -13.94 -57.79 -13.52
N ILE A 639 -12.69 -57.32 -13.42
CA ILE A 639 -11.57 -57.89 -14.16
C ILE A 639 -11.04 -59.09 -13.37
N PHE A 640 -11.38 -60.31 -13.80
CA PHE A 640 -10.71 -61.52 -13.32
C PHE A 640 -9.32 -61.64 -13.98
N LEU A 641 -8.26 -61.30 -13.24
CA LEU A 641 -6.89 -61.63 -13.63
C LEU A 641 -6.59 -63.08 -13.22
N PRO A 642 -6.41 -64.03 -14.16
CA PRO A 642 -6.02 -65.39 -13.79
C PRO A 642 -4.59 -65.38 -13.20
N LEU A 643 -4.47 -65.88 -11.96
CA LEU A 643 -3.19 -66.09 -11.30
C LEU A 643 -2.44 -67.25 -11.98
N VAL A 644 -1.49 -66.95 -12.86
CA VAL A 644 -0.58 -67.95 -13.44
C VAL A 644 0.54 -68.22 -12.44
N VAL A 645 0.37 -69.24 -11.59
CA VAL A 645 1.46 -69.76 -10.76
C VAL A 645 2.31 -70.71 -11.63
N ARG A 646 3.55 -70.32 -11.94
CA ARG A 646 4.55 -71.24 -12.54
C ARG A 646 4.98 -72.25 -11.47
N GLY A 647 4.66 -73.53 -11.69
CA GLY A 647 5.30 -74.64 -10.96
C GLY A 647 6.79 -74.70 -11.26
N LEU A 648 7.58 -75.02 -10.23
CA LEU A 648 9.04 -75.21 -10.27
C LEU A 648 9.47 -76.29 -11.25
#